data_AF-A0A662Y129-F1
#
_entry.id   AF-A0A662Y129-F1
#
_cell.length_a   1.000
_cell.length_b   1.000
_cell.length_c   1.000
_cell.angle_alpha   90.00
_cell.angle_beta   90.00
_cell.angle_gamma   90.00
#
_symmetry.space_group_name_H-M   'P 1'
#
loop_
_entity.id
_entity.type
_entity.pdbx_description
1 polymer ?
#
loop_
_entity_poly.entity_id
_entity_poly.type
_entity_poly.pdbx_seq_one_letter_code
_entity_poly.pdbx_strand_id
1 'polypeptide(L)'
;MAPSNAVPALPEDAMRLRERSATSVAVLLAALLLLLLPTAEAVVPISRVLQRAKENLTELQMQWIDPDTDPKFYNISIPNGPHSFPDAGGNISEMDVYHLIFSDEFNDSKRTFEAGFDSKWTAMDIRDTSNMAQHYFLPQAVQIDKGNLIITSSKPKNKYRGTKYVSGSVQTWNKFCYTGGYVEVQAVLPGKWGVPGTWPAIWIMGNIGRAPYLDSEDGTWPWSFDMCAPFVEKTEKVKQKINACGNLTNKHDTSSYPEMYGLNPFQGRGATEIDVMEAQIKARDEPAFISTSLQIRPSLYENMRPGSMQLPGPGQWYQGLKFGEYTNINSAYYGETGLDSISALTQLESNAFMAYHLYRLDWMPGPEGYIRWWLDGNFLFEIPGSALNKWEGDVPPRQIPVEPSYLILSTAISEKFSPPCSGQICDSLWPSNFTINYVRVYQGKSNRYTSIGCNPVAFPTTEWIYAHPVDYGLPWYVSLRVDIGLFQLFAVINTAVGLTMAFRGTTHPKMLSAYVSTLWLTASFYGALSPSSPEDLAWVHMVIAGLCGLVFGGVCCLVDVLSLGAMLGLYGGVVLSQFVPLLSARVITVVLVGVGIALACAPRLDTKHVVIFSTSWIGSMAFVMSLSLWVSDGDIAVNMWRLAGFVFNGKDHDHVSICSEHCWAMYVLLAVLSLSSTGYQYYRLRGVTLRKHVIEARKAKFPMVSASSDARAWKPDEGEVSPTDKDRVNFFSAGKLPRNMQQYSTIFRIAVNVQRSFGFQLDSFRNQTEHLVVLLANSARKGGNPYRKLHELVFANYNKWCSKLHIQSLQWSELRPPQGGLTSVDEISVDLCLFFFIWGEASNMRHSPEFLCFLFHKMKEEFPSVRHMEREAGYFLDTVVTPVYSLLRSEMTSNNDHQDRHNYDDFNEFFWTKACLTFDYKHEDVVETNSPNPAMLFQQKKKQHEGLSGLGAVNSGGGLHRAGNSSSNNFFHKRKSIAEGFTESTKSFLEKRTWLLPLRAFNRIFNFHVISFHFLASLAIANEQEMSAEDSAKIVSSTLITPFLLDIMRDGLDIFAVYHEFLTTFALTRNVVRLILHLALASTSLMLYWYAWAYGGIWWQTYYVVVLVLHVPGLTNCLMQVMPGLTNWMRRTQFTPVAAIRDLVSPMNRLYVGDNVLDPLSASIGYMFFWTTMLLWKLYFSYKFEIYPIVVPSYLLYADHLENNVSVITTSLLIFLNWMPFFLVYCVDITIWNSIWMAFTGTFVGFSSHIGEIR
;
A
#
# COMPACT_ATOMS: atom_id res chain seq x y z
N MET A 1 33.85 -59.61 45.35
CA MET A 1 34.24 -58.78 44.20
C MET A 1 32.99 -58.12 43.65
N ALA A 2 32.99 -56.79 43.61
CA ALA A 2 32.10 -55.97 42.77
C ALA A 2 32.48 -56.16 41.27
N PRO A 3 31.91 -55.40 40.32
CA PRO A 3 30.50 -55.20 39.95
C PRO A 3 30.31 -55.23 38.40
N SER A 4 29.09 -55.07 37.89
CA SER A 4 28.72 -53.95 36.96
C SER A 4 27.34 -54.12 36.30
N ASN A 5 26.38 -53.42 36.90
CA ASN A 5 25.26 -52.64 36.36
C ASN A 5 24.89 -52.77 34.87
N ALA A 6 23.68 -53.29 34.65
CA ALA A 6 22.87 -53.09 33.46
C ALA A 6 22.10 -51.74 33.54
N VAL A 7 22.06 -51.02 32.42
CA VAL A 7 21.19 -49.86 32.15
C VAL A 7 20.26 -50.26 30.99
N PRO A 8 18.94 -49.94 31.02
CA PRO A 8 18.02 -50.36 29.99
C PRO A 8 18.13 -49.49 28.73
N ALA A 9 18.02 -50.15 27.58
CA ALA A 9 18.04 -49.57 26.25
C ALA A 9 16.84 -48.65 25.97
N LEU A 10 17.11 -47.48 25.37
CA LEU A 10 16.13 -46.59 24.75
C LEU A 10 15.88 -47.03 23.29
N PRO A 11 14.69 -46.77 22.70
CA PRO A 11 14.24 -47.40 21.46
C PRO A 11 14.83 -46.77 20.19
N GLU A 12 15.31 -47.61 19.27
CA GLU A 12 15.89 -47.29 17.95
C GLU A 12 14.95 -46.58 16.95
N ASP A 13 13.67 -46.36 17.29
CA ASP A 13 12.67 -45.84 16.35
C ASP A 13 12.71 -44.32 16.11
N ALA A 14 13.36 -43.55 17.00
CA ALA A 14 13.44 -42.08 16.88
C ALA A 14 14.51 -41.60 15.88
N MET A 15 15.50 -42.45 15.55
CA MET A 15 16.62 -42.05 14.68
C MET A 15 16.28 -42.23 13.19
N ARG A 16 15.47 -43.23 12.83
CA ARG A 16 15.06 -43.51 11.44
C ARG A 16 14.06 -42.51 10.86
N LEU A 17 13.32 -41.77 11.70
CA LEU A 17 12.42 -40.69 11.26
C LEU A 17 13.16 -39.37 10.97
N ARG A 18 14.32 -39.14 11.61
CA ARG A 18 15.14 -37.93 11.46
C ARG A 18 15.95 -37.90 10.16
N GLU A 19 16.37 -39.06 9.66
CA GLU A 19 17.09 -39.19 8.38
C GLU A 19 16.16 -39.13 7.16
N ARG A 20 14.92 -39.63 7.26
CA ARG A 20 13.92 -39.56 6.18
C ARG A 20 13.37 -38.15 5.96
N SER A 21 13.27 -37.31 7.00
CA SER A 21 12.85 -35.91 6.85
C SER A 21 13.95 -35.02 6.25
N ALA A 22 15.22 -35.25 6.61
CA ALA A 22 16.35 -34.47 6.10
C ALA A 22 16.61 -34.76 4.61
N THR A 23 16.48 -36.01 4.19
CA THR A 23 16.57 -36.40 2.77
C THR A 23 15.38 -35.90 1.95
N SER A 24 14.17 -35.90 2.50
CA SER A 24 12.99 -35.35 1.80
C SER A 24 13.07 -33.83 1.63
N VAL A 25 13.60 -33.10 2.61
CA VAL A 25 13.82 -31.65 2.55
C VAL A 25 14.97 -31.28 1.62
N ALA A 26 16.05 -32.07 1.59
CA ALA A 26 17.15 -31.88 0.64
C ALA A 26 16.74 -32.15 -0.82
N VAL A 27 15.87 -33.14 -1.05
CA VAL A 27 15.31 -33.43 -2.38
C VAL A 27 14.32 -32.35 -2.82
N LEU A 28 13.53 -31.78 -1.90
CA LEU A 28 12.64 -30.64 -2.21
C LEU A 28 13.41 -29.34 -2.47
N LEU A 29 14.48 -29.07 -1.72
CA LEU A 29 15.38 -27.94 -1.95
C LEU A 29 16.17 -28.10 -3.26
N ALA A 30 16.63 -29.31 -3.58
CA ALA A 30 17.26 -29.61 -4.87
C ALA A 30 16.27 -29.49 -6.03
N ALA A 31 15.01 -29.91 -5.85
CA ALA A 31 13.95 -29.73 -6.85
C ALA A 31 13.56 -28.25 -7.03
N LEU A 32 13.56 -27.44 -5.96
CA LEU A 32 13.37 -25.99 -6.03
C LEU A 32 14.55 -25.25 -6.66
N LEU A 33 15.79 -25.69 -6.41
CA LEU A 33 17.00 -25.18 -7.07
C LEU A 33 17.08 -25.60 -8.55
N LEU A 34 16.57 -26.77 -8.90
CA LEU A 34 16.46 -27.24 -10.29
C LEU A 34 15.28 -26.60 -11.05
N LEU A 35 14.24 -26.12 -10.36
CA LEU A 35 13.18 -25.29 -10.94
C LEU A 35 13.60 -23.82 -11.13
N LEU A 36 14.72 -23.40 -10.53
CA LEU A 36 15.33 -22.07 -10.69
C LEU A 36 16.45 -22.03 -11.75
N LEU A 37 16.69 -23.14 -12.46
CA LEU A 37 17.67 -23.26 -13.55
C LEU A 37 16.99 -24.04 -14.69
N PRO A 38 16.30 -23.36 -15.64
CA PRO A 38 17.01 -22.59 -16.68
C PRO A 38 16.20 -21.41 -17.28
N THR A 39 16.66 -20.16 -17.13
CA THR A 39 16.44 -19.11 -18.16
C THR A 39 17.51 -18.01 -18.06
N ALA A 40 18.78 -18.37 -18.17
CA ALA A 40 19.82 -17.41 -18.58
C ALA A 40 19.86 -17.22 -20.11
N GLU A 41 19.01 -17.93 -20.87
CA GLU A 41 18.88 -17.82 -22.33
C GLU A 41 17.51 -17.31 -22.80
N ALA A 42 16.59 -16.95 -21.88
CA ALA A 42 15.27 -16.41 -22.24
C ALA A 42 15.18 -14.87 -22.24
N VAL A 43 16.30 -14.16 -22.08
CA VAL A 43 16.36 -12.68 -22.10
C VAL A 43 16.78 -12.13 -23.48
N VAL A 44 16.87 -12.97 -24.51
CA VAL A 44 17.11 -12.50 -25.88
C VAL A 44 15.88 -12.80 -26.74
N PRO A 45 14.94 -11.84 -26.81
CA PRO A 45 14.65 -11.29 -28.13
C PRO A 45 14.39 -9.77 -28.13
N ILE A 46 14.98 -8.97 -27.24
CA ILE A 46 14.88 -7.50 -27.37
C ILE A 46 15.63 -7.00 -28.61
N SER A 47 16.71 -7.68 -29.01
CA SER A 47 17.50 -7.31 -30.19
C SER A 47 16.82 -7.63 -31.53
N ARG A 48 15.85 -8.56 -31.59
CA ARG A 48 15.18 -8.96 -32.86
C ARG A 48 13.89 -8.20 -33.13
N VAL A 49 13.29 -7.59 -32.10
CA VAL A 49 12.17 -6.66 -32.27
C VAL A 49 12.68 -5.30 -32.79
N LEU A 50 13.78 -4.80 -32.22
CA LEU A 50 14.50 -3.60 -32.70
C LEU A 50 15.09 -3.77 -34.12
N GLN A 51 15.36 -5.00 -34.56
CA GLN A 51 15.91 -5.28 -35.89
C GLN A 51 14.83 -5.51 -36.96
N ARG A 52 13.55 -5.64 -36.58
CA ARG A 52 12.40 -5.62 -37.51
C ARG A 52 11.84 -4.22 -37.78
N ALA A 53 12.26 -3.22 -36.99
CA ALA A 53 11.90 -1.82 -37.16
C ALA A 53 12.78 -1.06 -38.18
N LYS A 54 13.60 -1.77 -38.96
CA LYS A 54 14.64 -1.16 -39.79
C LYS A 54 14.50 -1.52 -41.27
N GLU A 55 13.42 -1.09 -41.89
CA GLU A 55 13.28 -1.03 -43.36
C GLU A 55 12.38 0.17 -43.74
N ASN A 56 13.04 1.24 -44.20
CA ASN A 56 12.57 2.39 -45.01
C ASN A 56 11.79 3.60 -44.44
N LEU A 57 11.51 3.71 -43.14
CA LEU A 57 11.13 4.98 -42.49
C LEU A 57 11.84 5.09 -41.13
N THR A 58 12.19 6.30 -40.66
CA THR A 58 12.76 6.43 -39.30
C THR A 58 11.70 6.12 -38.24
N GLU A 59 12.08 5.50 -37.12
CA GLU A 59 11.19 5.05 -36.03
C GLU A 59 10.30 6.20 -35.49
N LEU A 60 10.80 7.44 -35.52
CA LEU A 60 10.09 8.66 -35.13
C LEU A 60 9.01 9.10 -36.15
N GLN A 61 9.19 8.81 -37.44
CA GLN A 61 8.25 9.18 -38.51
C GLN A 61 7.03 8.25 -38.54
N MET A 62 7.22 6.95 -38.23
CA MET A 62 6.10 6.00 -38.16
C MET A 62 5.14 6.26 -37.00
N GLN A 63 5.56 6.98 -35.96
CA GLN A 63 4.73 7.30 -34.81
C GLN A 63 3.59 8.29 -35.14
N TRP A 64 3.84 9.25 -36.03
CA TRP A 64 2.94 10.39 -36.28
C TRP A 64 2.10 10.26 -37.55
N ILE A 65 2.41 9.28 -38.41
CA ILE A 65 1.64 8.97 -39.61
C ILE A 65 0.46 8.08 -39.20
N ASP A 66 -0.75 8.46 -39.60
CA ASP A 66 -1.93 7.61 -39.42
C ASP A 66 -1.75 6.28 -40.16
N PRO A 67 -1.97 5.12 -39.51
CA PRO A 67 -1.93 3.82 -40.17
C PRO A 67 -2.85 3.71 -41.39
N ASP A 68 -3.92 4.51 -41.45
CA ASP A 68 -4.88 4.51 -42.56
C ASP A 68 -4.44 5.37 -43.76
N THR A 69 -3.35 6.15 -43.63
CA THR A 69 -2.87 7.00 -44.72
C THR A 69 -2.33 6.16 -45.87
N ASP A 70 -2.91 6.35 -47.07
CA ASP A 70 -2.46 5.67 -48.28
C ASP A 70 -0.99 6.02 -48.61
N PRO A 71 -0.10 5.03 -48.80
CA PRO A 71 1.32 5.25 -49.10
C PRO A 71 1.59 6.16 -50.31
N LYS A 72 0.64 6.31 -51.24
CA LYS A 72 0.78 7.27 -52.36
C LYS A 72 0.94 8.72 -51.89
N PHE A 73 0.45 9.04 -50.69
CA PHE A 73 0.54 10.36 -50.08
C PHE A 73 1.80 10.55 -49.23
N TYR A 74 2.73 9.59 -49.19
CA TYR A 74 3.96 9.73 -48.41
C TYR A 74 4.92 10.76 -49.02
N ASN A 75 4.86 10.96 -50.33
CA ASN A 75 5.65 11.96 -51.04
C ASN A 75 4.72 12.83 -51.89
N ILE A 76 4.97 14.14 -51.87
CA ILE A 76 4.25 15.11 -52.71
C ILE A 76 5.24 16.03 -53.44
N SER A 77 4.86 16.48 -54.63
CA SER A 77 5.63 17.44 -55.43
C SER A 77 4.92 18.79 -55.44
N ILE A 78 5.62 19.85 -55.04
CA ILE A 78 5.07 21.20 -54.87
C ILE A 78 5.76 22.15 -55.86
N PRO A 79 5.02 23.07 -56.53
CA PRO A 79 5.61 24.05 -57.44
C PRO A 79 6.68 24.92 -56.77
N ASN A 80 7.82 25.09 -57.44
CA ASN A 80 8.86 26.01 -56.98
C ASN A 80 8.47 27.45 -57.34
N GLY A 81 7.84 28.16 -56.41
CA GLY A 81 7.51 29.57 -56.57
C GLY A 81 6.02 29.90 -56.39
N PRO A 82 5.63 31.16 -56.64
CA PRO A 82 4.25 31.64 -56.56
C PRO A 82 3.44 31.24 -57.81
N HIS A 83 3.41 29.95 -58.11
CA HIS A 83 2.72 29.39 -59.27
C HIS A 83 1.56 28.49 -58.83
N SER A 84 0.51 28.43 -59.63
CA SER A 84 -0.56 27.44 -59.44
C SER A 84 -0.04 26.03 -59.71
N PHE A 85 -0.68 25.03 -59.10
CA PHE A 85 -0.36 23.63 -59.37
C PHE A 85 -0.66 23.33 -60.85
N PRO A 86 0.27 22.75 -61.61
CA PRO A 86 0.04 22.50 -63.03
C PRO A 86 -1.03 21.43 -63.24
N ASP A 87 -1.94 21.69 -64.17
CA ASP A 87 -2.85 20.68 -64.69
C ASP A 87 -2.03 19.49 -65.23
N ALA A 88 -2.49 18.27 -64.95
CA ALA A 88 -1.78 17.01 -65.18
C ALA A 88 -1.00 16.99 -66.52
N GLY A 89 0.32 17.23 -66.46
CA GLY A 89 1.20 17.30 -67.64
C GLY A 89 2.34 18.33 -67.61
N GLY A 90 2.47 19.15 -66.56
CA GLY A 90 3.56 20.14 -66.42
C GLY A 90 4.98 19.56 -66.27
N ASN A 91 5.98 20.32 -66.70
CA ASN A 91 7.40 19.92 -66.67
C ASN A 91 7.90 19.72 -65.23
N ILE A 92 8.37 18.50 -64.91
CA ILE A 92 8.76 18.05 -63.55
C ILE A 92 10.01 18.79 -63.02
N SER A 93 10.72 19.54 -63.86
CA SER A 93 11.99 20.22 -63.51
C SER A 93 11.85 21.43 -62.58
N GLU A 94 10.62 21.87 -62.25
CA GLU A 94 10.34 23.03 -61.38
C GLU A 94 9.51 22.67 -60.13
N MET A 95 9.61 21.43 -59.64
CA MET A 95 8.91 20.99 -58.43
C MET A 95 9.87 20.53 -57.33
N ASP A 96 9.58 20.92 -56.09
CA ASP A 96 10.27 20.43 -54.90
C ASP A 96 9.52 19.22 -54.31
N VAL A 97 10.28 18.20 -53.87
CA VAL A 97 9.73 16.97 -53.27
C VAL A 97 9.69 17.11 -51.75
N TYR A 98 8.53 16.82 -51.16
CA TYR A 98 8.28 16.86 -49.73
C TYR A 98 7.83 15.49 -49.22
N HIS A 99 8.24 15.15 -47.99
CA HIS A 99 7.96 13.85 -47.35
C HIS A 99 6.97 14.01 -46.20
N LEU A 100 6.02 13.09 -46.07
CA LEU A 100 5.00 13.10 -45.01
C LEU A 100 5.65 12.88 -43.63
N ILE A 101 5.32 13.74 -42.67
CA ILE A 101 5.81 13.67 -41.29
C ILE A 101 4.69 13.54 -40.25
N PHE A 102 3.45 13.91 -40.60
CA PHE A 102 2.27 13.74 -39.77
C PHE A 102 1.02 13.60 -40.64
N SER A 103 0.10 12.72 -40.24
CA SER A 103 -1.22 12.64 -40.85
C SER A 103 -2.28 12.20 -39.84
N ASP A 104 -3.52 12.60 -40.08
CA ASP A 104 -4.71 12.07 -39.43
C ASP A 104 -5.85 12.04 -40.46
N GLU A 105 -6.40 10.85 -40.68
CA GLU A 105 -7.51 10.61 -41.62
C GLU A 105 -8.86 10.43 -40.88
N PHE A 106 -8.86 10.52 -39.54
CA PHE A 106 -10.05 10.54 -38.69
C PHE A 106 -11.05 9.37 -38.88
N ASN A 107 -10.58 8.15 -39.17
CA ASN A 107 -11.46 6.99 -39.43
C ASN A 107 -12.03 6.31 -38.17
N ASP A 108 -11.41 6.46 -37.00
CA ASP A 108 -11.84 5.79 -35.76
C ASP A 108 -12.80 6.66 -34.94
N SER A 109 -14.10 6.33 -34.98
CA SER A 109 -15.15 7.03 -34.25
C SER A 109 -15.12 6.81 -32.72
N LYS A 110 -14.27 5.93 -32.19
CA LYS A 110 -14.15 5.71 -30.73
C LYS A 110 -13.20 6.69 -30.05
N ARG A 111 -12.39 7.42 -30.83
CA ARG A 111 -11.45 8.41 -30.27
C ARG A 111 -12.20 9.57 -29.62
N THR A 112 -11.78 9.92 -28.42
CA THR A 112 -12.23 11.13 -27.72
C THR A 112 -11.05 12.08 -27.57
N PHE A 113 -11.31 13.38 -27.75
CA PHE A 113 -10.26 14.40 -27.73
C PHE A 113 -10.14 15.11 -26.38
N GLU A 114 -10.73 14.55 -25.32
CA GLU A 114 -10.50 15.05 -23.96
C GLU A 114 -9.01 14.92 -23.60
N ALA A 115 -8.51 15.81 -22.75
CA ALA A 115 -7.14 15.76 -22.27
C ALA A 115 -6.88 14.37 -21.64
N GLY A 116 -5.91 13.65 -22.20
CA GLY A 116 -5.48 12.32 -21.79
C GLY A 116 -5.80 11.18 -22.74
N PHE A 117 -6.76 11.38 -23.64
CA PHE A 117 -7.41 10.28 -24.35
C PHE A 117 -6.95 10.09 -25.80
N ASP A 118 -6.35 11.10 -26.41
CA ASP A 118 -5.84 11.04 -27.78
C ASP A 118 -4.34 11.37 -27.83
N SER A 119 -3.57 10.64 -28.63
CA SER A 119 -2.10 10.80 -28.69
C SER A 119 -1.64 11.97 -29.57
N LYS A 120 -2.47 12.44 -30.49
CA LYS A 120 -2.13 13.48 -31.49
C LYS A 120 -2.76 14.82 -31.15
N TRP A 121 -3.98 14.81 -30.65
CA TRP A 121 -4.83 15.99 -30.50
C TRP A 121 -5.33 16.17 -29.06
N THR A 122 -5.60 17.41 -28.66
CA THR A 122 -6.32 17.74 -27.41
C THR A 122 -7.36 18.80 -27.70
N ALA A 123 -8.62 18.54 -27.35
CA ALA A 123 -9.69 19.51 -27.42
C ALA A 123 -9.76 20.37 -26.15
N MET A 124 -10.06 21.65 -26.35
CA MET A 124 -10.01 22.66 -25.29
C MET A 124 -11.28 22.67 -24.43
N ASP A 125 -11.10 22.76 -23.10
CA ASP A 125 -12.16 23.01 -22.10
C ASP A 125 -11.91 24.37 -21.42
N ILE A 126 -12.24 25.47 -22.11
CA ILE A 126 -11.98 26.82 -21.60
C ILE A 126 -12.96 27.84 -22.17
N ARG A 127 -13.25 28.88 -21.37
CA ARG A 127 -13.91 30.08 -21.85
C ARG A 127 -12.91 30.98 -22.56
N ASP A 128 -13.07 31.14 -23.86
CA ASP A 128 -12.26 32.10 -24.62
C ASP A 128 -12.68 33.54 -24.26
N THR A 129 -11.68 34.34 -23.90
CA THR A 129 -11.83 35.78 -23.60
C THR A 129 -11.07 36.66 -24.58
N SER A 130 -10.31 36.06 -25.50
CA SER A 130 -9.61 36.78 -26.57
C SER A 130 -10.62 37.37 -27.57
N ASN A 131 -10.22 38.42 -28.30
CA ASN A 131 -10.93 38.94 -29.47
C ASN A 131 -12.46 39.12 -29.31
N MET A 132 -12.95 39.49 -28.12
CA MET A 132 -14.39 39.58 -27.81
C MET A 132 -15.18 38.29 -28.11
N ALA A 133 -14.58 37.13 -27.83
CA ALA A 133 -15.19 35.83 -27.99
C ALA A 133 -16.46 35.67 -27.12
N GLN A 134 -17.48 35.02 -27.69
CA GLN A 134 -18.78 34.78 -27.05
C GLN A 134 -19.05 33.30 -26.73
N HIS A 135 -18.08 32.43 -26.99
CA HIS A 135 -18.21 30.99 -26.91
C HIS A 135 -17.44 30.39 -25.74
N TYR A 136 -17.80 29.15 -25.38
CA TYR A 136 -17.02 28.28 -24.52
C TYR A 136 -16.52 27.11 -25.37
N PHE A 137 -15.21 26.86 -25.37
CA PHE A 137 -14.66 25.66 -26.00
C PHE A 137 -14.94 24.44 -25.11
N LEU A 138 -15.56 23.43 -25.70
CA LEU A 138 -15.98 22.23 -25.01
C LEU A 138 -15.46 20.99 -25.77
N PRO A 139 -14.77 20.04 -25.12
CA PRO A 139 -14.24 18.85 -25.79
C PRO A 139 -15.31 18.03 -26.49
N GLN A 140 -16.51 17.93 -25.90
CA GLN A 140 -17.62 17.17 -26.46
C GLN A 140 -18.20 17.79 -27.75
N ALA A 141 -17.83 19.02 -28.10
CA ALA A 141 -18.15 19.64 -29.38
C ALA A 141 -17.23 19.20 -30.53
N VAL A 142 -16.16 18.45 -30.24
CA VAL A 142 -15.22 17.88 -31.22
C VAL A 142 -15.45 16.36 -31.28
N GLN A 143 -15.91 15.85 -32.42
CA GLN A 143 -16.27 14.44 -32.58
C GLN A 143 -15.82 13.90 -33.93
N ILE A 144 -15.71 12.59 -34.05
CA ILE A 144 -15.52 11.91 -35.34
C ILE A 144 -16.85 11.30 -35.80
N ASP A 145 -17.30 11.65 -37.00
CA ASP A 145 -18.44 10.98 -37.64
C ASP A 145 -18.09 10.65 -39.11
N LYS A 146 -18.33 9.40 -39.51
CA LYS A 146 -18.13 8.88 -40.88
C LYS A 146 -16.77 9.25 -41.50
N GLY A 147 -15.68 9.09 -40.75
CA GLY A 147 -14.32 9.38 -41.24
C GLY A 147 -14.00 10.87 -41.34
N ASN A 148 -14.73 11.74 -40.64
CA ASN A 148 -14.46 13.18 -40.60
C ASN A 148 -14.38 13.65 -39.15
N LEU A 149 -13.46 14.58 -38.89
CA LEU A 149 -13.46 15.39 -37.69
C LEU A 149 -14.53 16.49 -37.83
N ILE A 150 -15.46 16.55 -36.88
CA ILE A 150 -16.55 17.52 -36.85
C ILE A 150 -16.41 18.39 -35.60
N ILE A 151 -16.23 19.69 -35.82
CA ILE A 151 -16.31 20.71 -34.76
C ILE A 151 -17.69 21.36 -34.83
N THR A 152 -18.51 21.13 -33.81
CA THR A 152 -19.90 21.60 -33.76
C THR A 152 -20.03 22.85 -32.91
N SER A 153 -20.47 23.95 -33.52
CA SER A 153 -20.85 25.18 -32.82
C SER A 153 -22.36 25.25 -32.59
N SER A 154 -22.79 25.60 -31.38
CA SER A 154 -24.21 25.63 -31.01
C SER A 154 -24.57 26.80 -30.09
N LYS A 155 -25.86 27.16 -30.10
CA LYS A 155 -26.45 28.20 -29.25
C LYS A 155 -27.40 27.55 -28.24
N PRO A 156 -26.94 27.21 -27.02
CA PRO A 156 -27.80 26.62 -26.01
C PRO A 156 -28.91 27.58 -25.57
N LYS A 157 -30.05 27.02 -25.11
CA LYS A 157 -31.22 27.82 -24.66
C LYS A 157 -30.88 28.75 -23.48
N ASN A 158 -30.03 28.27 -22.57
CA ASN A 158 -29.49 29.03 -21.45
C ASN A 158 -27.98 29.22 -21.65
N LYS A 159 -27.42 30.28 -21.07
CA LYS A 159 -25.96 30.49 -21.08
C LYS A 159 -25.23 29.29 -20.49
N TYR A 160 -24.22 28.78 -21.20
CA TYR A 160 -23.39 27.67 -20.74
C TYR A 160 -22.11 28.23 -20.09
N ARG A 161 -21.90 27.94 -18.80
CA ARG A 161 -20.77 28.46 -18.00
C ARG A 161 -20.51 29.97 -18.21
N GLY A 162 -21.58 30.77 -18.34
CA GLY A 162 -21.54 32.23 -18.53
C GLY A 162 -21.43 32.73 -19.98
N THR A 163 -21.28 31.84 -20.97
CA THR A 163 -21.17 32.17 -22.41
C THR A 163 -22.49 31.95 -23.16
N LYS A 164 -22.66 32.59 -24.32
CA LYS A 164 -23.88 32.48 -25.13
C LYS A 164 -23.85 31.29 -26.09
N TYR A 165 -22.66 30.85 -26.47
CA TYR A 165 -22.44 29.81 -27.46
C TYR A 165 -21.47 28.75 -26.93
N VAL A 166 -21.53 27.55 -27.49
CA VAL A 166 -20.57 26.47 -27.24
C VAL A 166 -19.95 26.11 -28.59
N SER A 167 -18.65 25.88 -28.63
CA SER A 167 -17.92 25.48 -29.82
C SER A 167 -16.75 24.55 -29.47
N GLY A 168 -15.95 24.16 -30.46
CA GLY A 168 -14.74 23.34 -30.26
C GLY A 168 -13.48 23.98 -30.83
N SER A 169 -12.36 23.66 -30.20
CA SER A 169 -11.00 23.92 -30.65
C SER A 169 -10.17 22.69 -30.30
N VAL A 170 -9.37 22.21 -31.24
CA VAL A 170 -8.51 21.04 -31.08
C VAL A 170 -7.10 21.37 -31.56
N GLN A 171 -6.08 20.95 -30.80
CA GLN A 171 -4.70 21.34 -31.02
C GLN A 171 -3.71 20.20 -30.84
N THR A 172 -2.58 20.26 -31.53
CA THR A 172 -1.43 19.34 -31.33
C THR A 172 -0.38 19.87 -30.35
N TRP A 173 -0.74 20.88 -29.55
CA TRP A 173 0.18 21.61 -28.66
C TRP A 173 0.96 20.67 -27.74
N ASN A 174 2.29 20.85 -27.71
CA ASN A 174 3.24 20.03 -26.97
C ASN A 174 3.19 18.50 -27.24
N LYS A 175 2.41 18.05 -28.24
CA LYS A 175 2.34 16.67 -28.72
C LYS A 175 3.12 16.53 -30.03
N PHE A 176 2.62 17.19 -31.08
CA PHE A 176 3.27 17.26 -32.39
C PHE A 176 3.55 18.71 -32.74
N CYS A 177 4.84 19.02 -32.91
CA CYS A 177 5.33 20.31 -33.38
C CYS A 177 6.34 20.11 -34.51
N TYR A 178 6.42 21.07 -35.41
CA TYR A 178 7.36 21.07 -36.51
C TYR A 178 7.80 22.48 -36.87
N THR A 179 8.98 22.61 -37.45
CA THR A 179 9.49 23.89 -37.98
C THR A 179 9.69 23.77 -39.47
N GLY A 180 8.98 24.58 -40.26
CA GLY A 180 9.07 24.57 -41.71
C GLY A 180 8.46 23.33 -42.34
N GLY A 181 7.70 23.53 -43.39
CA GLY A 181 7.03 22.43 -44.09
C GLY A 181 5.80 22.89 -44.84
N TYR A 182 5.09 21.90 -45.36
CA TYR A 182 3.89 22.05 -46.14
C TYR A 182 2.74 21.36 -45.42
N VAL A 183 1.70 22.12 -45.07
CA VAL A 183 0.47 21.57 -44.48
C VAL A 183 -0.65 21.66 -45.50
N GLU A 184 -1.41 20.57 -45.63
CA GLU A 184 -2.66 20.57 -46.36
C GLU A 184 -3.80 20.02 -45.51
N VAL A 185 -4.93 20.72 -45.56
CA VAL A 185 -6.15 20.37 -44.84
C VAL A 185 -7.31 20.43 -45.80
N GLN A 186 -8.09 19.34 -45.87
CA GLN A 186 -9.30 19.29 -46.66
C GLN A 186 -10.52 19.46 -45.74
N ALA A 187 -11.31 20.50 -45.98
CA ALA A 187 -12.43 20.83 -45.09
C ALA A 187 -13.62 21.47 -45.81
N VAL A 188 -14.78 21.43 -45.16
CA VAL A 188 -16.02 22.17 -45.50
C VAL A 188 -16.28 23.18 -44.40
N LEU A 189 -16.42 24.47 -44.75
CA LEU A 189 -16.60 25.53 -43.76
C LEU A 189 -17.95 25.43 -43.02
N PRO A 190 -18.00 25.75 -41.71
CA PRO A 190 -19.23 25.80 -40.95
C PRO A 190 -20.10 26.99 -41.36
N GLY A 191 -21.39 26.73 -41.53
CA GLY A 191 -22.42 27.75 -41.61
C GLY A 191 -23.09 27.81 -42.97
N LYS A 192 -23.53 29.00 -43.35
CA LYS A 192 -24.20 29.25 -44.64
C LYS A 192 -23.62 30.50 -45.27
N TRP A 193 -23.43 30.46 -46.59
CA TRP A 193 -23.00 31.62 -47.34
C TRP A 193 -23.96 32.80 -47.12
N GLY A 194 -23.41 34.00 -46.87
CA GLY A 194 -24.17 35.23 -46.58
C GLY A 194 -24.72 35.36 -45.16
N VAL A 195 -24.49 34.39 -44.25
CA VAL A 195 -24.94 34.46 -42.85
C VAL A 195 -23.73 34.55 -41.89
N PRO A 196 -23.52 35.68 -41.21
CA PRO A 196 -22.39 35.85 -40.28
C PRO A 196 -22.64 35.15 -38.92
N GLY A 197 -21.56 34.84 -38.20
CA GLY A 197 -21.62 34.33 -36.83
C GLY A 197 -20.62 33.22 -36.50
N THR A 198 -20.05 32.54 -37.50
CA THR A 198 -18.96 31.58 -37.32
C THR A 198 -17.64 32.18 -37.82
N TRP A 199 -16.55 31.85 -37.12
CA TRP A 199 -15.16 32.18 -37.47
C TRP A 199 -14.33 30.90 -37.42
N PRO A 200 -14.41 30.05 -38.47
CA PRO A 200 -13.54 28.88 -38.59
C PRO A 200 -12.12 29.30 -38.92
N ALA A 201 -11.15 28.65 -38.27
CA ALA A 201 -9.74 28.90 -38.46
C ALA A 201 -8.94 27.60 -38.52
N ILE A 202 -7.96 27.56 -39.43
CA ILE A 202 -6.87 26.59 -39.47
C ILE A 202 -5.59 27.41 -39.39
N TRP A 203 -4.81 27.19 -38.35
CA TRP A 203 -3.67 28.05 -38.06
C TRP A 203 -2.61 27.29 -37.28
N ILE A 204 -1.40 27.83 -37.29
CA ILE A 204 -0.26 27.33 -36.54
C ILE A 204 0.32 28.43 -35.68
N MET A 205 0.81 28.04 -34.51
CA MET A 205 1.41 28.94 -33.54
C MET A 205 2.68 28.33 -32.96
N GLY A 206 3.67 29.16 -32.64
CA GLY A 206 4.88 28.73 -31.94
C GLY A 206 4.59 28.08 -30.58
N ASN A 207 5.18 26.91 -30.31
CA ASN A 207 4.91 26.06 -29.15
C ASN A 207 5.24 26.70 -27.79
N ILE A 208 6.09 27.74 -27.77
CA ILE A 208 6.40 28.54 -26.58
C ILE A 208 5.20 29.36 -26.06
N GLY A 209 4.07 29.38 -26.78
CA GLY A 209 2.78 29.89 -26.32
C GLY A 209 1.66 28.86 -26.58
N ARG A 210 0.53 28.96 -25.87
CA ARG A 210 -0.60 28.03 -25.98
C ARG A 210 -1.93 28.78 -26.08
N ALA A 211 -2.59 28.71 -27.23
CA ALA A 211 -3.92 29.28 -27.38
C ALA A 211 -5.00 28.44 -26.67
N PRO A 212 -6.04 29.06 -26.07
CA PRO A 212 -6.26 30.50 -25.87
C PRO A 212 -5.80 30.97 -24.46
N TYR A 213 -4.74 30.39 -23.89
CA TYR A 213 -4.22 30.75 -22.58
C TYR A 213 -3.39 32.03 -22.67
N LEU A 214 -4.07 33.17 -22.49
CA LEU A 214 -3.50 34.52 -22.64
C LEU A 214 -2.23 34.75 -21.80
N ASP A 215 -2.09 34.14 -20.63
CA ASP A 215 -0.89 34.29 -19.79
C ASP A 215 0.37 33.67 -20.41
N SER A 216 0.21 32.61 -21.22
CA SER A 216 1.30 32.02 -22.02
C SER A 216 1.66 32.87 -23.24
N GLU A 217 0.70 33.65 -23.75
CA GLU A 217 0.85 34.49 -24.93
C GLU A 217 1.40 35.87 -24.59
N ASP A 218 1.20 36.35 -23.36
CA ASP A 218 1.64 37.68 -22.94
C ASP A 218 3.16 37.83 -23.03
N GLY A 219 3.60 38.81 -23.83
CA GLY A 219 5.00 39.08 -24.12
C GLY A 219 5.73 38.03 -24.97
N THR A 220 5.08 36.95 -25.41
CA THR A 220 5.64 35.94 -26.34
C THR A 220 5.02 36.04 -27.73
N TRP A 221 3.71 36.25 -27.82
CA TRP A 221 3.00 36.47 -29.07
C TRP A 221 3.06 37.94 -29.50
N PRO A 222 3.30 38.28 -30.78
CA PRO A 222 3.78 37.45 -31.89
C PRO A 222 5.24 37.78 -32.26
N TRP A 223 6.17 37.69 -31.30
CA TRP A 223 7.56 38.10 -31.53
C TRP A 223 8.27 37.20 -32.55
N SER A 224 8.91 37.79 -33.56
CA SER A 224 9.42 37.06 -34.74
C SER A 224 10.91 37.31 -35.05
N PHE A 225 11.72 37.68 -34.05
CA PHE A 225 13.14 37.94 -34.22
C PHE A 225 13.99 37.51 -33.01
N ASP A 226 15.27 37.23 -33.30
CA ASP A 226 16.25 36.63 -32.39
C ASP A 226 17.50 37.53 -32.28
N MET A 227 17.32 38.76 -31.81
CA MET A 227 18.43 39.71 -31.60
C MET A 227 18.22 40.55 -30.33
N CYS A 228 19.31 40.89 -29.65
CA CYS A 228 19.24 41.75 -28.47
C CYS A 228 18.98 43.21 -28.90
N ALA A 229 17.74 43.67 -28.75
CA ALA A 229 17.30 45.01 -29.17
C ALA A 229 16.55 45.76 -28.05
N PRO A 230 17.23 46.18 -26.96
CA PRO A 230 16.57 46.82 -25.81
C PRO A 230 15.92 48.19 -26.14
N PHE A 231 16.35 48.82 -27.23
CA PHE A 231 15.76 50.06 -27.73
C PHE A 231 14.39 49.85 -28.38
N VAL A 232 14.12 48.66 -28.93
CA VAL A 232 12.80 48.30 -29.48
C VAL A 232 11.78 48.25 -28.37
N GLU A 233 12.08 47.58 -27.26
CA GLU A 233 11.18 47.52 -26.10
C GLU A 233 10.88 48.90 -25.51
N LYS A 234 11.89 49.80 -25.50
CA LYS A 234 11.73 51.18 -25.04
C LYS A 234 10.80 51.99 -25.97
N THR A 235 10.86 51.72 -27.27
CA THR A 235 10.10 52.46 -28.30
C THR A 235 8.67 51.94 -28.38
N GLU A 236 8.49 50.63 -28.40
CA GLU A 236 7.17 49.95 -28.51
C GLU A 236 6.41 49.94 -27.17
N LYS A 237 7.08 50.22 -26.05
CA LYS A 237 6.53 50.11 -24.67
C LYS A 237 6.02 48.71 -24.31
N VAL A 238 6.35 47.69 -25.11
CA VAL A 238 6.03 46.29 -24.87
C VAL A 238 7.35 45.52 -24.80
N LYS A 239 7.48 44.65 -23.80
CA LYS A 239 8.69 43.84 -23.58
C LYS A 239 8.54 42.47 -24.22
N GLN A 240 9.63 41.93 -24.75
CA GLN A 240 9.69 40.53 -25.16
C GLN A 240 10.01 39.68 -23.92
N LYS A 241 9.12 38.73 -23.58
CA LYS A 241 9.26 37.87 -22.39
C LYS A 241 10.54 37.01 -22.45
N ILE A 242 10.92 36.57 -23.65
CA ILE A 242 12.14 35.80 -23.89
C ILE A 242 12.98 36.53 -24.95
N ASN A 243 13.93 37.35 -24.49
CA ASN A 243 14.77 38.17 -25.37
C ASN A 243 16.22 37.65 -25.48
N ALA A 244 16.91 38.03 -26.55
CA ALA A 244 18.30 37.68 -26.80
C ALA A 244 19.32 38.50 -25.97
N CYS A 245 18.89 39.40 -25.07
CA CYS A 245 19.81 40.18 -24.24
C CYS A 245 20.30 39.44 -22.99
N GLY A 246 19.83 38.22 -22.76
CA GLY A 246 20.26 37.35 -21.66
C GLY A 246 19.56 37.59 -20.31
N ASN A 247 18.56 38.47 -20.25
CA ASN A 247 17.70 38.62 -19.06
C ASN A 247 16.24 38.56 -19.49
N LEU A 248 15.47 37.62 -18.95
CA LEU A 248 14.07 37.41 -19.31
C LEU A 248 13.17 38.61 -18.92
N THR A 249 13.46 39.29 -17.79
CA THR A 249 12.63 40.42 -17.32
C THR A 249 13.39 41.50 -16.54
N ASN A 250 14.44 41.17 -15.78
CA ASN A 250 15.18 42.10 -14.94
C ASN A 250 16.69 41.82 -14.91
N LYS A 251 17.50 42.80 -15.34
CA LYS A 251 18.96 42.73 -15.41
C LYS A 251 19.69 42.52 -14.07
N HIS A 252 18.99 42.73 -12.96
CA HIS A 252 19.53 42.55 -11.61
C HIS A 252 18.97 41.32 -10.88
N ASP A 253 18.11 40.53 -11.54
CA ASP A 253 17.49 39.35 -10.96
C ASP A 253 18.13 38.08 -11.53
N THR A 254 18.89 37.37 -10.69
CA THR A 254 19.54 36.10 -11.05
C THR A 254 18.55 34.97 -11.32
N SER A 255 17.27 35.11 -10.97
CA SER A 255 16.20 34.17 -11.32
C SER A 255 15.63 34.38 -12.73
N SER A 256 16.12 35.39 -13.46
CA SER A 256 15.66 35.74 -14.82
C SER A 256 16.61 35.27 -15.93
N TYR A 257 17.59 34.41 -15.61
CA TYR A 257 18.50 33.84 -16.60
C TYR A 257 17.80 32.74 -17.42
N PRO A 258 17.91 32.75 -18.76
CA PRO A 258 17.28 31.74 -19.62
C PRO A 258 17.76 30.31 -19.28
N GLU A 259 19.02 30.15 -18.88
CA GLU A 259 19.62 28.86 -18.57
C GLU A 259 18.97 28.16 -17.36
N MET A 260 18.38 28.91 -16.43
CA MET A 260 17.64 28.36 -15.28
C MET A 260 16.38 27.59 -15.71
N TYR A 261 15.84 27.91 -16.87
CA TYR A 261 14.63 27.32 -17.43
C TYR A 261 14.92 26.47 -18.67
N GLY A 262 16.17 26.03 -18.85
CA GLY A 262 16.60 25.21 -19.99
C GLY A 262 16.60 25.94 -21.33
N LEU A 263 16.44 27.27 -21.35
CA LEU A 263 16.48 28.08 -22.58
C LEU A 263 17.93 28.39 -22.98
N ASN A 264 18.17 28.55 -24.29
CA ASN A 264 19.49 28.92 -24.79
C ASN A 264 19.84 30.36 -24.40
N PRO A 265 21.10 30.64 -23.99
CA PRO A 265 21.54 31.98 -23.69
C PRO A 265 21.57 32.86 -24.93
N PHE A 266 21.22 34.14 -24.75
CA PHE A 266 21.21 35.16 -25.81
C PHE A 266 20.31 34.84 -27.02
N GLN A 267 19.26 34.04 -26.81
CA GLN A 267 18.27 33.72 -27.83
C GLN A 267 16.91 34.39 -27.53
N GLY A 268 16.40 35.15 -28.48
CA GLY A 268 15.07 35.73 -28.47
C GLY A 268 14.04 34.73 -29.03
N ARG A 269 12.92 34.58 -28.34
CA ARG A 269 11.86 33.62 -28.68
C ARG A 269 10.51 34.32 -28.73
N GLY A 270 9.57 33.73 -29.47
CA GLY A 270 8.21 34.23 -29.55
C GLY A 270 7.27 33.24 -30.21
N ALA A 271 6.00 33.31 -29.84
CA ALA A 271 4.94 32.47 -30.38
C ALA A 271 4.32 33.18 -31.58
N THR A 272 4.97 33.08 -32.74
CA THR A 272 4.44 33.65 -33.99
C THR A 272 3.25 32.85 -34.50
N GLU A 273 2.30 33.55 -35.11
CA GLU A 273 1.06 32.99 -35.65
C GLU A 273 1.08 33.07 -37.19
N ILE A 274 0.72 31.96 -37.83
CA ILE A 274 0.51 31.86 -39.27
C ILE A 274 -0.87 31.23 -39.50
N ASP A 275 -1.75 31.99 -40.14
CA ASP A 275 -3.08 31.51 -40.49
C ASP A 275 -3.04 30.80 -41.83
N VAL A 276 -3.27 29.49 -41.84
CA VAL A 276 -3.49 28.74 -43.09
C VAL A 276 -4.75 29.27 -43.76
N MET A 277 -5.82 29.46 -42.96
CA MET A 277 -7.00 30.21 -43.35
C MET A 277 -7.80 30.65 -42.12
N GLU A 278 -8.40 31.82 -42.21
CA GLU A 278 -9.49 32.25 -41.33
C GLU A 278 -10.66 32.74 -42.18
N ALA A 279 -11.83 32.12 -42.06
CA ALA A 279 -12.99 32.55 -42.83
C ALA A 279 -13.89 33.49 -42.02
N GLN A 280 -14.38 34.55 -42.67
CA GLN A 280 -15.32 35.49 -42.07
C GLN A 280 -16.39 35.96 -43.07
N ILE A 281 -17.56 36.26 -42.52
CA ILE A 281 -18.63 37.01 -43.18
C ILE A 281 -18.89 38.23 -42.30
N LYS A 282 -18.63 39.43 -42.81
CA LYS A 282 -18.66 40.66 -42.00
C LYS A 282 -20.09 41.08 -41.66
N ALA A 283 -20.99 41.02 -42.63
CA ALA A 283 -22.40 41.31 -42.41
C ALA A 283 -23.31 40.38 -43.22
N ARG A 284 -24.59 40.41 -42.88
CA ARG A 284 -25.61 39.63 -43.57
C ARG A 284 -25.66 40.00 -45.06
N ASP A 285 -25.79 38.98 -45.90
CA ASP A 285 -25.86 39.06 -47.36
C ASP A 285 -24.56 39.57 -48.04
N GLU A 286 -23.47 39.71 -47.29
CA GLU A 286 -22.13 40.00 -47.81
C GLU A 286 -21.38 38.71 -48.20
N PRO A 287 -20.43 38.77 -49.15
CA PRO A 287 -19.62 37.62 -49.51
C PRO A 287 -18.71 37.18 -48.35
N ALA A 288 -18.41 35.88 -48.33
CA ALA A 288 -17.42 35.31 -47.42
C ALA A 288 -16.00 35.59 -47.93
N PHE A 289 -15.07 35.83 -47.02
CA PHE A 289 -13.65 35.99 -47.33
C PHE A 289 -12.82 35.04 -46.46
N ILE A 290 -11.77 34.46 -47.04
CA ILE A 290 -10.66 33.91 -46.25
C ILE A 290 -9.56 34.95 -46.09
N SER A 291 -9.07 35.08 -44.87
CA SER A 291 -7.82 35.76 -44.54
C SER A 291 -6.69 34.74 -44.45
N THR A 292 -5.59 35.03 -45.12
CA THR A 292 -4.31 34.33 -44.93
C THR A 292 -3.32 35.33 -44.37
N SER A 293 -2.75 35.06 -43.19
CA SER A 293 -2.01 36.06 -42.41
C SER A 293 -0.70 35.52 -41.85
N LEU A 294 0.22 36.46 -41.63
CA LEU A 294 1.36 36.31 -40.73
C LEU A 294 1.36 37.49 -39.74
N GLN A 295 1.43 37.16 -38.45
CA GLN A 295 1.38 38.09 -37.34
C GLN A 295 2.80 38.23 -36.81
N ILE A 296 3.33 39.46 -36.80
CA ILE A 296 4.72 39.70 -36.41
C ILE A 296 4.89 40.95 -35.54
N ARG A 297 5.89 40.85 -34.68
CA ARG A 297 6.41 41.94 -33.84
C ARG A 297 7.95 41.88 -33.82
N PRO A 298 8.67 43.01 -33.87
CA PRO A 298 8.20 44.41 -33.87
C PRO A 298 7.52 44.84 -35.17
N SER A 299 6.58 45.78 -35.06
CA SER A 299 5.90 46.37 -36.22
C SER A 299 6.75 47.44 -36.91
N LEU A 300 6.38 47.77 -38.14
CA LEU A 300 6.81 48.99 -38.81
C LEU A 300 6.31 50.24 -38.05
N TYR A 301 7.02 51.36 -38.21
CA TYR A 301 6.56 52.65 -37.68
C TYR A 301 5.17 53.03 -38.21
N GLU A 302 4.39 53.71 -37.36
CA GLU A 302 3.00 54.07 -37.64
C GLU A 302 2.82 54.92 -38.91
N ASN A 303 3.82 55.73 -39.29
CA ASN A 303 3.82 56.51 -40.53
C ASN A 303 4.07 55.67 -41.80
N MET A 304 4.63 54.47 -41.67
CA MET A 304 4.84 53.51 -42.77
C MET A 304 3.67 52.55 -42.92
N ARG A 305 2.80 52.46 -41.91
CA ARG A 305 1.55 51.70 -41.97
C ARG A 305 0.48 52.54 -42.68
N PRO A 306 -0.21 51.97 -43.69
CA PRO A 306 -1.32 52.67 -44.32
C PRO A 306 -2.50 52.85 -43.35
N GLY A 307 -3.33 53.87 -43.57
CA GLY A 307 -4.59 54.00 -42.84
C GLY A 307 -5.53 52.82 -43.16
N SER A 308 -6.44 52.50 -42.24
CA SER A 308 -7.47 51.48 -42.51
C SER A 308 -8.26 51.85 -43.77
N MET A 309 -8.49 50.84 -44.62
CA MET A 309 -9.10 50.93 -45.95
C MET A 309 -8.28 51.72 -46.99
N GLN A 310 -7.01 52.03 -46.73
CA GLN A 310 -6.10 52.68 -47.68
C GLN A 310 -5.08 51.68 -48.21
N LEU A 311 -4.78 51.75 -49.51
CA LEU A 311 -3.70 50.98 -50.12
C LEU A 311 -2.34 51.62 -49.80
N PRO A 312 -1.27 50.82 -49.69
CA PRO A 312 0.06 51.34 -49.40
C PRO A 312 0.59 52.22 -50.54
N GLY A 313 1.07 53.42 -50.22
CA GLY A 313 1.82 54.28 -51.14
C GLY A 313 3.29 53.86 -51.30
N PRO A 314 4.06 54.53 -52.18
CA PRO A 314 5.49 54.27 -52.33
C PRO A 314 6.25 54.45 -51.01
N GLY A 315 7.01 53.44 -50.60
CA GLY A 315 7.74 53.45 -49.32
C GLY A 315 6.88 53.17 -48.08
N GLN A 316 5.58 52.91 -48.25
CA GLN A 316 4.71 52.40 -47.20
C GLN A 316 4.56 50.88 -47.31
N TRP A 317 4.46 50.21 -46.18
CA TRP A 317 4.28 48.76 -46.05
C TRP A 317 5.40 47.86 -46.62
N TYR A 318 5.27 46.56 -46.36
CA TYR A 318 6.20 45.51 -46.79
C TYR A 318 6.27 45.42 -48.32
N GLN A 319 7.48 45.32 -48.86
CA GLN A 319 7.76 45.30 -50.30
C GLN A 319 8.03 43.87 -50.80
N GLY A 320 7.69 43.58 -52.05
CA GLY A 320 7.93 42.26 -52.66
C GLY A 320 6.87 41.19 -52.37
N LEU A 321 5.78 41.56 -51.69
CA LEU A 321 4.60 40.71 -51.51
C LEU A 321 4.00 40.34 -52.87
N LYS A 322 3.59 39.08 -53.04
CA LYS A 322 2.96 38.59 -54.29
C LYS A 322 1.55 38.12 -54.01
N PHE A 323 0.61 38.49 -54.86
CA PHE A 323 -0.80 38.17 -54.74
C PHE A 323 -1.26 37.35 -55.94
N GLY A 324 -2.17 36.40 -55.70
CA GLY A 324 -2.84 35.63 -56.72
C GLY A 324 -3.89 36.44 -57.48
N GLU A 325 -4.45 35.85 -58.53
CA GLU A 325 -5.41 36.52 -59.44
C GLU A 325 -6.69 37.01 -58.72
N TYR A 326 -7.15 36.26 -57.71
CA TYR A 326 -8.38 36.53 -56.96
C TYR A 326 -8.15 36.99 -55.53
N THR A 327 -6.91 37.34 -55.19
CA THR A 327 -6.49 37.67 -53.82
C THR A 327 -6.00 39.11 -53.77
N ASN A 328 -6.49 39.88 -52.81
CA ASN A 328 -6.11 41.28 -52.61
C ASN A 328 -5.49 41.48 -51.23
N ILE A 329 -4.65 42.50 -51.07
CA ILE A 329 -4.16 42.91 -49.76
C ILE A 329 -5.33 43.22 -48.81
N ASN A 330 -5.22 42.81 -47.55
CA ASN A 330 -6.23 43.13 -46.54
C ASN A 330 -6.13 44.60 -46.10
N SER A 331 -6.59 45.52 -46.93
CA SER A 331 -6.53 46.96 -46.62
C SER A 331 -7.39 47.36 -45.42
N ALA A 332 -8.32 46.51 -44.98
CA ALA A 332 -9.16 46.78 -43.81
C ALA A 332 -8.37 46.72 -42.50
N TYR A 333 -7.31 45.91 -42.43
CA TYR A 333 -6.58 45.65 -41.19
C TYR A 333 -5.09 45.36 -41.45
N TYR A 334 -4.23 46.24 -40.93
CA TYR A 334 -2.77 46.13 -41.00
C TYR A 334 -2.13 45.72 -39.65
N GLY A 335 -2.93 45.41 -38.63
CA GLY A 335 -2.48 45.15 -37.26
C GLY A 335 -2.79 46.29 -36.28
N GLU A 336 -2.25 46.17 -35.06
CA GLU A 336 -2.45 47.10 -33.94
C GLU A 336 -1.12 47.80 -33.58
N THR A 337 -1.11 48.77 -32.67
CA THR A 337 0.15 49.46 -32.29
C THR A 337 1.17 48.44 -31.76
N GLY A 338 2.35 48.40 -32.37
CA GLY A 338 3.41 47.45 -32.06
C GLY A 338 3.29 46.07 -32.69
N LEU A 339 2.24 45.77 -33.45
CA LEU A 339 2.00 44.47 -34.09
C LEU A 339 1.57 44.68 -35.54
N ASP A 340 2.23 44.03 -36.50
CA ASP A 340 1.79 44.01 -37.89
C ASP A 340 1.07 42.70 -38.21
N SER A 341 -0.05 42.81 -38.92
CA SER A 341 -0.72 41.67 -39.57
C SER A 341 -0.52 41.78 -41.07
N ILE A 342 0.39 40.96 -41.61
CA ILE A 342 0.62 40.87 -43.05
C ILE A 342 -0.38 39.87 -43.59
N SER A 343 -1.51 40.38 -44.11
CA SER A 343 -2.61 39.54 -44.54
C SER A 343 -3.15 39.87 -45.93
N ALA A 344 -3.76 38.88 -46.54
CA ALA A 344 -4.44 38.97 -47.83
C ALA A 344 -5.84 38.35 -47.73
N LEU A 345 -6.80 38.92 -48.45
CA LEU A 345 -8.18 38.47 -48.52
C LEU A 345 -8.46 37.83 -49.87
N THR A 346 -9.04 36.64 -49.85
CA THR A 346 -9.58 35.95 -51.04
C THR A 346 -11.08 35.76 -50.85
N GLN A 347 -11.87 36.18 -51.83
CA GLN A 347 -13.33 36.03 -51.78
C GLN A 347 -13.72 34.57 -52.04
N LEU A 348 -14.63 34.04 -51.22
CA LEU A 348 -15.17 32.69 -51.38
C LEU A 348 -16.54 32.68 -52.07
N GLU A 349 -16.76 31.63 -52.84
CA GLU A 349 -18.07 31.30 -53.40
C GLU A 349 -18.92 30.49 -52.41
N SER A 350 -20.20 30.30 -52.74
CA SER A 350 -21.15 29.55 -51.88
C SER A 350 -20.80 28.06 -51.72
N ASN A 351 -20.02 27.49 -52.64
CA ASN A 351 -19.56 26.11 -52.60
C ASN A 351 -18.65 25.80 -51.39
N ALA A 352 -17.95 26.81 -50.84
CA ALA A 352 -17.05 26.67 -49.69
C ALA A 352 -17.74 26.13 -48.42
N PHE A 353 -19.07 26.26 -48.35
CA PHE A 353 -19.91 25.78 -47.24
C PHE A 353 -20.67 24.48 -47.58
N MET A 354 -20.48 23.93 -48.79
CA MET A 354 -21.24 22.78 -49.30
C MET A 354 -20.35 21.62 -49.76
N ALA A 355 -19.12 21.89 -50.19
CA ALA A 355 -18.18 20.91 -50.73
C ALA A 355 -16.81 21.00 -50.04
N TYR A 356 -16.01 19.95 -50.19
CA TYR A 356 -14.64 19.95 -49.67
C TYR A 356 -13.73 20.84 -50.50
N HIS A 357 -13.00 21.71 -49.81
CA HIS A 357 -11.96 22.54 -50.38
C HIS A 357 -10.62 22.22 -49.72
N LEU A 358 -9.54 22.47 -50.46
CA LEU A 358 -8.19 22.12 -50.05
C LEU A 358 -7.38 23.37 -49.72
N TYR A 359 -7.12 23.56 -48.43
CA TYR A 359 -6.37 24.68 -47.87
C TYR A 359 -4.93 24.27 -47.64
N ARG A 360 -3.99 25.06 -48.16
CA ARG A 360 -2.56 24.71 -48.17
C ARG A 360 -1.68 25.87 -47.77
N LEU A 361 -0.65 25.56 -47.00
CA LEU A 361 0.40 26.47 -46.57
C LEU A 361 1.76 25.81 -46.78
N ASP A 362 2.65 26.49 -47.48
CA ASP A 362 4.08 26.15 -47.58
C ASP A 362 4.90 27.22 -46.87
N TRP A 363 5.69 26.81 -45.89
CA TRP A 363 6.50 27.73 -45.10
C TRP A 363 7.94 27.21 -45.00
N MET A 364 8.87 28.06 -45.45
CA MET A 364 10.30 27.88 -45.29
C MET A 364 10.82 28.86 -44.22
N PRO A 365 11.34 28.38 -43.07
CA PRO A 365 11.72 29.22 -41.93
C PRO A 365 13.04 29.97 -42.16
N GLY A 366 13.17 31.15 -41.54
CA GLY A 366 14.41 31.94 -41.52
C GLY A 366 14.42 33.20 -42.40
N PRO A 367 15.56 33.92 -42.47
CA PRO A 367 15.64 35.24 -43.12
C PRO A 367 15.51 35.20 -44.65
N GLU A 368 15.97 34.13 -45.30
CA GLU A 368 15.85 33.90 -46.74
C GLU A 368 14.65 32.99 -47.08
N GLY A 369 13.77 32.76 -46.10
CA GLY A 369 12.61 31.89 -46.21
C GLY A 369 11.45 32.50 -46.99
N TYR A 370 10.29 31.89 -46.89
CA TYR A 370 9.04 32.41 -47.45
C TYR A 370 7.83 31.74 -46.78
N ILE A 371 6.65 32.33 -46.97
CA ILE A 371 5.36 31.70 -46.69
C ILE A 371 4.47 31.85 -47.92
N ARG A 372 3.81 30.77 -48.33
CA ARG A 372 2.93 30.72 -49.50
C ARG A 372 1.63 29.99 -49.19
N TRP A 373 0.54 30.47 -49.77
CA TRP A 373 -0.80 29.89 -49.58
C TRP A 373 -1.43 29.48 -50.91
N TRP A 374 -2.22 28.39 -50.88
CA TRP A 374 -3.04 27.95 -52.00
C TRP A 374 -4.44 27.53 -51.54
N LEU A 375 -5.42 27.73 -52.42
CA LEU A 375 -6.77 27.19 -52.32
C LEU A 375 -7.09 26.40 -53.58
N ASP A 376 -7.42 25.11 -53.43
CA ASP A 376 -7.73 24.20 -54.55
C ASP A 376 -6.68 24.17 -55.67
N GLY A 377 -5.41 24.41 -55.32
CA GLY A 377 -4.30 24.45 -56.26
C GLY A 377 -4.03 25.84 -56.87
N ASN A 378 -4.88 26.83 -56.62
CA ASN A 378 -4.66 28.22 -57.04
C ASN A 378 -3.80 28.96 -56.02
N PHE A 379 -2.75 29.63 -56.50
CA PHE A 379 -1.88 30.45 -55.67
C PHE A 379 -2.63 31.68 -55.13
N LEU A 380 -2.48 31.98 -53.84
CA LEU A 380 -3.17 33.10 -53.16
C LEU A 380 -2.21 34.24 -52.78
N PHE A 381 -1.18 33.93 -52.01
CA PHE A 381 -0.35 34.94 -51.37
C PHE A 381 1.07 34.41 -51.13
N GLU A 382 2.09 35.27 -51.24
CA GLU A 382 3.46 34.98 -50.84
C GLU A 382 4.05 36.14 -50.03
N ILE A 383 4.63 35.81 -48.88
CA ILE A 383 5.51 36.70 -48.11
C ILE A 383 6.94 36.18 -48.26
N PRO A 384 7.79 36.82 -49.07
CA PRO A 384 9.20 36.44 -49.14
C PRO A 384 9.95 36.96 -47.90
N GLY A 385 10.93 36.20 -47.42
CA GLY A 385 11.78 36.57 -46.28
C GLY A 385 12.51 37.90 -46.50
N SER A 386 12.85 38.24 -47.75
CA SER A 386 13.43 39.53 -48.12
C SER A 386 12.52 40.74 -47.83
N ALA A 387 11.20 40.55 -47.69
CA ALA A 387 10.28 41.60 -47.26
C ALA A 387 10.46 41.95 -45.78
N LEU A 388 10.84 40.96 -44.95
CA LEU A 388 10.99 41.07 -43.50
C LEU A 388 12.43 41.32 -43.05
N ASN A 389 13.38 40.75 -43.80
CA ASN A 389 14.81 40.72 -43.47
C ASN A 389 15.54 42.03 -43.84
N LYS A 390 15.02 43.16 -43.36
CA LYS A 390 15.62 44.49 -43.56
C LYS A 390 15.46 45.37 -42.33
N TRP A 391 16.46 46.22 -42.10
CA TRP A 391 16.39 47.29 -41.11
C TRP A 391 15.51 48.41 -41.62
N GLU A 392 14.57 48.87 -40.79
CA GLU A 392 13.72 50.03 -41.08
C GLU A 392 13.88 51.04 -39.94
N GLY A 393 14.83 51.97 -40.09
CA GLY A 393 15.27 52.84 -38.99
C GLY A 393 15.84 52.01 -37.82
N ASP A 394 15.27 52.18 -36.63
CA ASP A 394 15.56 51.40 -35.43
C ASP A 394 14.71 50.11 -35.33
N VAL A 395 13.98 49.70 -36.38
CA VAL A 395 13.28 48.41 -36.37
C VAL A 395 14.20 47.32 -36.92
N PRO A 396 14.55 46.28 -36.15
CA PRO A 396 15.41 45.19 -36.60
C PRO A 396 14.76 44.34 -37.71
N PRO A 397 15.56 43.62 -38.52
CA PRO A 397 15.09 42.58 -39.41
C PRO A 397 14.24 41.54 -38.66
N ARG A 398 13.03 41.28 -39.17
CA ARG A 398 12.19 40.17 -38.73
C ARG A 398 12.52 38.94 -39.57
N GLN A 399 12.29 37.76 -39.03
CA GLN A 399 12.49 36.51 -39.76
C GLN A 399 11.15 35.83 -40.02
N ILE A 400 11.09 35.04 -41.10
CA ILE A 400 9.98 34.09 -41.26
C ILE A 400 10.06 33.13 -40.06
N PRO A 401 8.94 32.82 -39.39
CA PRO A 401 8.91 32.06 -38.14
C PRO A 401 9.86 30.84 -38.13
N VAL A 402 10.70 30.76 -37.10
CA VAL A 402 11.68 29.68 -36.87
C VAL A 402 11.33 28.83 -35.65
N GLU A 403 10.30 29.24 -34.92
CA GLU A 403 9.79 28.60 -33.72
C GLU A 403 9.08 27.27 -34.08
N PRO A 404 9.35 26.15 -33.38
CA PRO A 404 8.57 24.92 -33.55
C PRO A 404 7.09 25.21 -33.32
N SER A 405 6.25 24.91 -34.30
CA SER A 405 4.85 25.30 -34.29
C SER A 405 3.92 24.08 -34.24
N TYR A 406 2.78 24.24 -33.60
CA TYR A 406 1.72 23.22 -33.47
C TYR A 406 0.48 23.64 -34.25
N LEU A 407 -0.37 22.67 -34.59
CA LEU A 407 -1.60 22.87 -35.37
C LEU A 407 -2.79 23.16 -34.47
N ILE A 408 -3.65 24.08 -34.92
CA ILE A 408 -4.90 24.43 -34.26
C ILE A 408 -6.03 24.42 -35.30
N LEU A 409 -7.10 23.67 -34.99
CA LEU A 409 -8.35 23.65 -35.75
C LEU A 409 -9.47 24.12 -34.84
N SER A 410 -10.14 25.21 -35.19
CA SER A 410 -11.17 25.78 -34.32
C SER A 410 -12.31 26.43 -35.08
N THR A 411 -13.44 26.61 -34.39
CA THR A 411 -14.50 27.51 -34.85
C THR A 411 -14.83 28.46 -33.72
N ALA A 412 -14.30 29.67 -33.81
CA ALA A 412 -14.59 30.73 -32.86
C ALA A 412 -15.91 31.45 -33.21
N ILE A 413 -16.42 32.18 -32.21
CA ILE A 413 -17.58 33.07 -32.35
C ILE A 413 -17.21 34.36 -31.62
N SER A 414 -17.12 35.47 -32.35
CA SER A 414 -16.58 36.75 -31.89
C SER A 414 -17.43 37.92 -32.40
N GLU A 415 -17.58 38.98 -31.58
CA GLU A 415 -18.19 40.24 -32.03
C GLU A 415 -17.26 41.10 -32.92
N LYS A 416 -15.94 40.83 -32.92
CA LYS A 416 -14.93 41.63 -33.64
C LYS A 416 -14.78 41.21 -35.11
N PHE A 417 -14.82 39.91 -35.40
CA PHE A 417 -14.50 39.36 -36.74
C PHE A 417 -15.74 39.01 -37.56
N SER A 418 -16.56 38.07 -37.08
CA SER A 418 -17.78 37.57 -37.74
C SER A 418 -18.97 37.70 -36.77
N PRO A 419 -19.49 38.93 -36.57
CA PRO A 419 -20.46 39.21 -35.51
C PRO A 419 -21.77 38.45 -35.74
N PRO A 420 -22.26 37.66 -34.75
CA PRO A 420 -23.52 36.93 -34.89
C PRO A 420 -24.71 37.86 -35.17
N CYS A 421 -25.47 37.56 -36.22
CA CYS A 421 -26.66 38.33 -36.56
C CYS A 421 -27.91 37.86 -35.78
N SER A 422 -28.99 38.66 -35.83
CA SER A 422 -30.26 38.38 -35.13
C SER A 422 -31.43 38.17 -36.10
N GLY A 423 -32.39 37.33 -35.71
CA GLY A 423 -33.58 36.99 -36.49
C GLY A 423 -33.63 35.53 -36.93
N GLN A 424 -34.77 35.11 -37.50
CA GLN A 424 -35.06 33.70 -37.81
C GLN A 424 -34.02 33.04 -38.73
N ILE A 425 -33.49 33.78 -39.71
CA ILE A 425 -32.47 33.28 -40.64
C ILE A 425 -31.13 33.06 -39.91
N CYS A 426 -30.75 33.97 -39.00
CA CYS A 426 -29.53 33.86 -38.20
C CYS A 426 -29.62 32.76 -37.13
N ASP A 427 -30.80 32.57 -36.54
CA ASP A 427 -31.01 31.46 -35.60
C ASP A 427 -31.00 30.09 -36.33
N SER A 428 -31.28 30.06 -37.65
CA SER A 428 -31.15 28.84 -38.48
C SER A 428 -29.70 28.44 -38.81
N LEU A 429 -28.71 29.24 -38.37
CA LEU A 429 -27.29 28.91 -38.48
C LEU A 429 -26.87 27.81 -37.48
N TRP A 430 -27.57 27.70 -36.35
CA TRP A 430 -27.19 26.82 -35.25
C TRP A 430 -28.02 25.52 -35.24
N PRO A 431 -27.40 24.35 -35.01
CA PRO A 431 -25.96 24.09 -34.92
C PRO A 431 -25.25 24.22 -36.28
N SER A 432 -23.94 24.49 -36.24
CA SER A 432 -23.09 24.63 -37.41
C SER A 432 -21.86 23.74 -37.27
N ASN A 433 -21.51 23.01 -38.34
CA ASN A 433 -20.48 21.97 -38.30
C ASN A 433 -19.30 22.34 -39.20
N PHE A 434 -18.11 22.47 -38.63
CA PHE A 434 -16.86 22.55 -39.40
C PHE A 434 -16.35 21.12 -39.61
N THR A 435 -16.33 20.68 -40.87
CA THR A 435 -16.06 19.28 -41.22
C THR A 435 -14.69 19.18 -41.87
N ILE A 436 -13.78 18.42 -41.26
CA ILE A 436 -12.41 18.20 -41.75
C ILE A 436 -12.28 16.73 -42.14
N ASN A 437 -11.88 16.47 -43.38
CA ASN A 437 -11.67 15.11 -43.89
C ASN A 437 -10.31 14.56 -43.46
N TYR A 438 -9.24 15.33 -43.65
CA TYR A 438 -7.90 14.93 -43.25
C TYR A 438 -7.01 16.14 -42.98
N VAL A 439 -5.93 15.89 -42.22
CA VAL A 439 -4.81 16.81 -42.03
C VAL A 439 -3.52 16.08 -42.39
N ARG A 440 -2.70 16.65 -43.27
CA ARG A 440 -1.39 16.10 -43.64
C ARG A 440 -0.31 17.17 -43.60
N VAL A 441 0.81 16.84 -42.97
CA VAL A 441 1.97 17.72 -42.86
C VAL A 441 3.16 17.02 -43.48
N TYR A 442 3.86 17.76 -44.31
CA TYR A 442 5.02 17.32 -45.05
C TYR A 442 6.22 18.21 -44.75
N GLN A 443 7.41 17.66 -44.85
CA GLN A 443 8.65 18.41 -44.71
C GLN A 443 9.54 18.19 -45.93
N GLY A 444 9.99 19.30 -46.51
CA GLY A 444 10.85 19.32 -47.68
C GLY A 444 12.33 19.25 -47.30
N LYS A 445 13.19 19.83 -48.13
CA LYS A 445 14.64 19.88 -47.88
C LYS A 445 14.94 20.57 -46.54
N SER A 446 15.60 19.84 -45.65
CA SER A 446 15.98 20.36 -44.34
C SER A 446 16.90 21.59 -44.45
N ASN A 447 16.62 22.62 -43.67
CA ASN A 447 17.49 23.78 -43.46
C ASN A 447 17.98 23.80 -42.00
N ARG A 448 18.73 24.84 -41.58
CA ARG A 448 19.27 24.91 -40.21
C ARG A 448 18.22 25.09 -39.10
N TYR A 449 16.99 25.44 -39.48
CA TYR A 449 15.87 25.69 -38.58
C TYR A 449 14.81 24.58 -38.61
N THR A 450 14.76 23.77 -39.68
CA THR A 450 13.78 22.69 -39.80
C THR A 450 13.99 21.64 -38.72
N SER A 451 12.93 21.31 -37.99
CA SER A 451 12.95 20.29 -36.95
C SER A 451 11.58 19.62 -36.82
N ILE A 452 11.57 18.42 -36.25
CA ILE A 452 10.36 17.68 -35.85
C ILE A 452 10.47 17.48 -34.34
N GLY A 453 9.42 17.85 -33.61
CA GLY A 453 9.35 17.80 -32.16
C GLY A 453 9.18 19.18 -31.51
N CYS A 454 8.62 19.19 -30.31
CA CYS A 454 8.28 20.41 -29.56
C CYS A 454 9.44 20.98 -28.72
N ASN A 455 10.54 20.23 -28.58
CA ASN A 455 11.71 20.60 -27.79
C ASN A 455 13.04 20.31 -28.52
N PRO A 456 13.28 20.88 -29.72
CA PRO A 456 14.54 20.69 -30.42
C PRO A 456 15.69 21.41 -29.70
N VAL A 457 16.92 20.89 -29.85
CA VAL A 457 18.13 21.47 -29.21
C VAL A 457 18.33 22.96 -29.56
N ALA A 458 17.94 23.37 -30.77
CA ALA A 458 18.02 24.77 -31.19
C ALA A 458 16.97 25.68 -30.53
N PHE A 459 15.83 25.12 -30.09
CA PHE A 459 14.70 25.84 -29.50
C PHE A 459 14.10 25.04 -28.32
N PRO A 460 14.86 24.87 -27.23
CA PRO A 460 14.36 24.16 -26.05
C PRO A 460 13.18 24.93 -25.45
N THR A 461 12.20 24.18 -24.96
CA THR A 461 10.86 24.68 -24.59
C THR A 461 10.29 23.94 -23.37
N THR A 462 10.65 22.66 -23.18
CA THR A 462 10.05 21.79 -22.15
C THR A 462 10.19 22.33 -20.72
N GLU A 463 11.40 22.67 -20.29
CA GLU A 463 11.65 23.13 -18.92
C GLU A 463 10.96 24.47 -18.62
N TRP A 464 10.91 25.37 -19.60
CA TRP A 464 10.20 26.64 -19.49
C TRP A 464 8.70 26.47 -19.26
N ILE A 465 8.04 25.60 -20.02
CA ILE A 465 6.60 25.31 -19.87
C ILE A 465 6.32 24.74 -18.48
N TYR A 466 7.10 23.74 -18.04
CA TYR A 466 6.88 23.06 -16.76
C TYR A 466 7.26 23.91 -15.53
N ALA A 467 8.09 24.93 -15.70
CA ALA A 467 8.33 25.94 -14.67
C ALA A 467 7.15 26.92 -14.51
N HIS A 468 6.31 27.07 -15.54
CA HIS A 468 5.16 28.00 -15.56
C HIS A 468 3.83 27.28 -15.85
N PRO A 469 3.49 26.17 -15.16
CA PRO A 469 2.41 25.28 -15.59
C PRO A 469 1.04 25.98 -15.69
N VAL A 470 0.75 26.91 -14.76
CA VAL A 470 -0.54 27.62 -14.72
C VAL A 470 -0.74 28.51 -15.96
N ASP A 471 0.31 29.19 -16.42
CA ASP A 471 0.26 30.07 -17.59
C ASP A 471 -0.16 29.31 -18.86
N TYR A 472 0.20 28.02 -18.94
CA TYR A 472 -0.14 27.13 -20.05
C TYR A 472 -1.37 26.26 -19.78
N GLY A 473 -2.12 26.48 -18.69
CA GLY A 473 -3.29 25.66 -18.35
C GLY A 473 -2.98 24.24 -17.89
N LEU A 474 -1.78 24.00 -17.39
CA LEU A 474 -1.38 22.74 -16.76
C LEU A 474 -1.68 22.77 -15.25
N PRO A 475 -1.96 21.62 -14.62
CA PRO A 475 -2.12 21.55 -13.17
C PRO A 475 -0.85 22.02 -12.43
N TRP A 476 -1.04 22.75 -11.33
CA TRP A 476 0.08 23.33 -10.55
C TRP A 476 1.07 22.29 -10.01
N TYR A 477 0.63 21.04 -9.80
CA TYR A 477 1.45 19.97 -9.24
C TYR A 477 2.36 19.29 -10.27
N VAL A 478 2.28 19.65 -11.56
CA VAL A 478 3.16 19.11 -12.60
C VAL A 478 4.64 19.40 -12.30
N SER A 479 4.93 20.50 -11.61
CA SER A 479 6.29 20.87 -11.18
C SER A 479 6.80 20.13 -9.94
N LEU A 480 5.95 19.35 -9.23
CA LEU A 480 6.35 18.65 -8.01
C LEU A 480 7.18 17.40 -8.32
N ARG A 481 8.49 17.52 -8.08
CA ARG A 481 9.46 16.40 -8.09
C ARG A 481 9.40 15.57 -6.79
N VAL A 482 8.26 14.88 -6.59
CA VAL A 482 8.01 14.05 -5.40
C VAL A 482 8.94 12.84 -5.34
N ASP A 483 9.42 12.37 -6.50
CA ASP A 483 10.51 11.40 -6.64
C ASP A 483 11.71 11.79 -5.77
N ILE A 484 12.21 13.02 -5.91
CA ILE A 484 13.36 13.53 -5.16
C ILE A 484 13.04 13.60 -3.66
N GLY A 485 11.85 14.10 -3.30
CA GLY A 485 11.42 14.20 -1.90
C GLY A 485 11.32 12.84 -1.19
N LEU A 486 10.80 11.82 -1.87
CA LEU A 486 10.73 10.45 -1.35
C LEU A 486 12.13 9.83 -1.18
N PHE A 487 13.02 10.00 -2.17
CA PHE A 487 14.40 9.53 -2.05
C PHE A 487 15.13 10.20 -0.88
N GLN A 488 14.98 11.51 -0.70
CA GLN A 488 15.53 12.24 0.44
C GLN A 488 14.92 11.77 1.77
N LEU A 489 13.61 11.54 1.83
CA LEU A 489 12.94 11.03 3.03
C LEU A 489 13.45 9.63 3.41
N PHE A 490 13.58 8.71 2.43
CA PHE A 490 14.15 7.39 2.65
C PHE A 490 15.60 7.48 3.11
N ALA A 491 16.40 8.39 2.53
CA ALA A 491 17.77 8.64 2.97
C ALA A 491 17.81 9.15 4.43
N VAL A 492 16.92 10.07 4.81
CA VAL A 492 16.82 10.60 6.19
C VAL A 492 16.38 9.50 7.16
N ILE A 493 15.39 8.67 6.81
CA ILE A 493 14.95 7.54 7.64
C ILE A 493 16.08 6.54 7.82
N ASN A 494 16.76 6.16 6.74
CA ASN A 494 17.92 5.25 6.81
C ASN A 494 19.06 5.85 7.65
N THR A 495 19.31 7.15 7.52
CA THR A 495 20.26 7.89 8.36
C THR A 495 19.86 7.84 9.83
N ALA A 496 18.59 8.14 10.15
CA ALA A 496 18.08 8.14 11.51
C ALA A 496 18.12 6.74 12.13
N VAL A 497 17.75 5.69 11.39
CA VAL A 497 17.85 4.30 11.85
C VAL A 497 19.31 3.91 12.06
N GLY A 498 20.21 4.24 11.13
CA GLY A 498 21.66 4.04 11.26
C GLY A 498 22.25 4.72 12.49
N LEU A 499 21.86 5.98 12.75
CA LEU A 499 22.25 6.76 13.93
C LEU A 499 21.72 6.09 15.22
N THR A 500 20.47 5.64 15.19
CA THR A 500 19.84 4.95 16.33
C THR A 500 20.57 3.64 16.63
N MET A 501 21.02 2.90 15.60
CA MET A 501 21.81 1.68 15.77
C MET A 501 23.20 1.95 16.31
N ALA A 502 23.89 2.97 15.81
CA ALA A 502 25.20 3.39 16.33
C ALA A 502 25.10 3.72 17.83
N PHE A 503 24.11 4.51 18.25
CA PHE A 503 24.06 4.98 19.64
C PHE A 503 23.30 4.06 20.62
N ARG A 504 22.31 3.28 20.16
CA ARG A 504 21.47 2.47 21.06
C ARG A 504 21.78 0.99 21.10
N GLY A 505 22.54 0.42 20.15
CA GLY A 505 22.99 -0.98 20.11
C GLY A 505 21.92 -1.97 20.58
N THR A 506 21.10 -2.51 19.68
CA THR A 506 20.03 -3.44 20.05
C THR A 506 20.56 -4.55 20.95
N THR A 507 19.97 -4.75 22.13
CA THR A 507 20.38 -5.77 23.11
C THR A 507 20.24 -7.20 22.59
N HIS A 508 19.61 -7.40 21.42
CA HIS A 508 19.45 -8.69 20.75
C HIS A 508 20.42 -8.85 19.56
N PRO A 509 21.48 -9.67 19.69
CA PRO A 509 22.49 -9.85 18.63
C PRO A 509 21.95 -10.47 17.34
N LYS A 510 20.82 -11.21 17.40
CA LYS A 510 20.21 -11.84 16.22
C LYS A 510 19.30 -10.89 15.41
N MET A 511 18.65 -9.92 16.05
CA MET A 511 17.88 -8.85 15.37
C MET A 511 18.79 -7.94 14.56
N LEU A 512 19.98 -7.63 15.10
CA LEU A 512 21.00 -6.90 14.38
C LEU A 512 21.50 -7.66 13.13
N SER A 513 21.79 -8.95 13.27
CA SER A 513 22.16 -9.81 12.14
C SER A 513 21.08 -9.80 11.05
N ALA A 514 19.81 -9.91 11.44
CA ALA A 514 18.65 -9.85 10.54
C ALA A 514 18.66 -8.59 9.69
N TYR A 515 18.78 -7.44 10.36
CA TYR A 515 18.64 -6.13 9.74
C TYR A 515 19.81 -5.79 8.83
N VAL A 516 21.04 -6.06 9.30
CA VAL A 516 22.26 -5.83 8.51
C VAL A 516 22.30 -6.73 7.29
N SER A 517 21.95 -8.01 7.45
CA SER A 517 21.88 -8.95 6.33
C SER A 517 20.76 -8.55 5.35
N THR A 518 19.64 -8.02 5.86
CA THR A 518 18.52 -7.52 5.04
C THR A 518 18.94 -6.36 4.15
N LEU A 519 19.56 -5.33 4.72
CA LEU A 519 20.06 -4.19 3.96
C LEU A 519 21.15 -4.60 2.95
N TRP A 520 22.04 -5.51 3.34
CA TRP A 520 23.12 -5.98 2.48
C TRP A 520 22.62 -6.80 1.28
N LEU A 521 21.71 -7.75 1.51
CA LEU A 521 21.11 -8.53 0.43
C LEU A 521 20.23 -7.65 -0.45
N THR A 522 19.53 -6.66 0.12
CA THR A 522 18.81 -5.66 -0.67
C THR A 522 19.74 -4.92 -1.63
N ALA A 523 20.86 -4.39 -1.14
CA ALA A 523 21.83 -3.71 -2.00
C ALA A 523 22.46 -4.64 -3.05
N SER A 524 22.72 -5.90 -2.68
CA SER A 524 23.32 -6.90 -3.59
C SER A 524 22.35 -7.32 -4.70
N PHE A 525 21.08 -7.56 -4.39
CA PHE A 525 20.05 -7.85 -5.39
C PHE A 525 19.79 -6.63 -6.27
N TYR A 526 19.79 -5.41 -5.71
CA TYR A 526 19.62 -4.19 -6.50
C TYR A 526 20.76 -3.99 -7.49
N GLY A 527 22.01 -4.13 -7.04
CA GLY A 527 23.20 -4.03 -7.91
C GLY A 527 23.28 -5.14 -8.96
N ALA A 528 22.71 -6.33 -8.70
CA ALA A 528 22.62 -7.41 -9.68
C ALA A 528 21.53 -7.16 -10.74
N LEU A 529 20.44 -6.48 -10.38
CA LEU A 529 19.30 -6.21 -11.25
C LEU A 529 19.47 -4.92 -12.07
N SER A 530 20.09 -3.89 -11.49
CA SER A 530 20.25 -2.54 -12.06
C SER A 530 20.96 -2.47 -13.43
N PRO A 531 21.97 -3.29 -13.77
CA PRO A 531 22.65 -3.20 -15.07
C PRO A 531 21.81 -3.63 -16.28
N SER A 532 20.63 -4.21 -16.05
CA SER A 532 19.84 -4.91 -17.07
C SER A 532 18.51 -4.24 -17.44
N SER A 533 18.19 -3.08 -16.87
CA SER A 533 16.86 -2.45 -17.02
C SER A 533 16.88 -0.97 -17.41
N PRO A 534 15.86 -0.47 -18.14
CA PRO A 534 15.63 0.96 -18.36
C PRO A 534 15.51 1.74 -17.03
N GLU A 535 15.96 3.01 -17.01
CA GLU A 535 15.94 3.88 -15.83
C GLU A 535 14.55 4.02 -15.21
N ASP A 536 13.50 4.02 -16.03
CA ASP A 536 12.09 4.15 -15.61
C ASP A 536 11.59 3.00 -14.71
N LEU A 537 12.28 1.85 -14.73
CA LEU A 537 11.93 0.65 -13.95
C LEU A 537 12.87 0.42 -12.75
N ALA A 538 13.79 1.33 -12.46
CA ALA A 538 14.74 1.19 -11.34
C ALA A 538 14.04 0.97 -9.98
N TRP A 539 12.86 1.58 -9.79
CA TRP A 539 12.08 1.45 -8.56
C TRP A 539 11.52 0.03 -8.36
N VAL A 540 11.11 -0.67 -9.42
CA VAL A 540 10.61 -2.05 -9.35
C VAL A 540 11.72 -2.98 -8.84
N HIS A 541 12.93 -2.78 -9.34
CA HIS A 541 14.11 -3.55 -8.92
C HIS A 541 14.47 -3.26 -7.47
N MET A 542 14.36 -2.01 -7.02
CA MET A 542 14.57 -1.65 -5.61
C MET A 542 13.58 -2.37 -4.69
N VAL A 543 12.30 -2.47 -5.09
CA VAL A 543 11.27 -3.18 -4.31
C VAL A 543 11.54 -4.70 -4.28
N ILE A 544 11.82 -5.31 -5.43
CA ILE A 544 12.16 -6.75 -5.52
C ILE A 544 13.41 -7.05 -4.71
N ALA A 545 14.44 -6.23 -4.84
CA ALA A 545 15.67 -6.36 -4.09
C ALA A 545 15.43 -6.21 -2.58
N GLY A 546 14.59 -5.26 -2.16
CA GLY A 546 14.19 -5.08 -0.76
C GLY A 546 13.49 -6.31 -0.18
N LEU A 547 12.59 -6.91 -0.94
CA LEU A 547 11.88 -8.13 -0.54
C LEU A 547 12.83 -9.33 -0.44
N CYS A 548 13.68 -9.54 -1.46
CA CYS A 548 14.70 -10.58 -1.43
C CYS A 548 15.66 -10.37 -0.24
N GLY A 549 16.05 -9.11 -0.01
CA GLY A 549 16.89 -8.74 1.11
C GLY A 549 16.29 -9.13 2.45
N LEU A 550 15.03 -8.79 2.69
CA LEU A 550 14.32 -9.07 3.94
C LEU A 550 14.23 -10.58 4.23
N VAL A 551 14.06 -11.39 3.18
CA VAL A 551 13.91 -12.85 3.26
C VAL A 551 15.24 -13.51 3.57
N PHE A 552 16.26 -13.25 2.75
CA PHE A 552 17.58 -13.85 2.94
C PHE A 552 18.27 -13.26 4.20
N GLY A 553 17.97 -12.01 4.56
CA GLY A 553 18.46 -11.39 5.78
C GLY A 553 17.86 -12.03 7.04
N GLY A 554 16.58 -12.43 6.98
CA GLY A 554 15.95 -13.27 8.00
C GLY A 554 16.60 -14.66 8.12
N VAL A 555 17.02 -15.26 7.00
CA VAL A 555 17.76 -16.55 6.99
C VAL A 555 19.12 -16.44 7.66
N CYS A 556 19.83 -15.32 7.49
CA CYS A 556 21.12 -15.06 8.16
C CYS A 556 21.03 -15.00 9.70
N CYS A 557 19.82 -14.91 10.29
CA CYS A 557 19.60 -15.05 11.72
C CYS A 557 19.84 -16.47 12.26
N LEU A 558 19.92 -17.46 11.37
CA LEU A 558 20.15 -18.86 11.68
C LEU A 558 21.63 -19.23 11.83
N VAL A 559 22.54 -18.32 11.45
CA VAL A 559 24.00 -18.56 11.42
C VAL A 559 24.68 -17.87 12.62
N ASP A 560 25.66 -18.52 13.23
CA ASP A 560 26.35 -18.01 14.43
C ASP A 560 27.02 -16.64 14.22
N VAL A 561 26.87 -15.74 15.20
CA VAL A 561 27.29 -14.32 15.17
C VAL A 561 28.79 -14.14 14.88
N LEU A 562 29.63 -15.11 15.26
CA LEU A 562 31.08 -15.13 14.98
C LEU A 562 31.40 -15.31 13.48
N SER A 563 30.58 -16.06 12.74
CA SER A 563 30.75 -16.27 11.29
C SER A 563 30.28 -15.04 10.48
N LEU A 564 29.31 -14.29 11.01
CA LEU A 564 28.81 -13.06 10.41
C LEU A 564 29.85 -11.94 10.48
N GLY A 565 30.58 -11.81 11.59
CA GLY A 565 31.67 -10.83 11.72
C GLY A 565 32.83 -11.07 10.74
N ALA A 566 33.17 -12.34 10.50
CA ALA A 566 34.19 -12.73 9.52
C ALA A 566 33.73 -12.47 8.07
N MET A 567 32.46 -12.77 7.76
CA MET A 567 31.85 -12.48 6.45
C MET A 567 31.73 -10.98 6.18
N LEU A 568 31.30 -10.19 7.16
CA LEU A 568 31.19 -8.72 7.05
C LEU A 568 32.55 -8.03 6.86
N GLY A 569 33.62 -8.56 7.49
CA GLY A 569 34.99 -8.07 7.29
C GLY A 569 35.55 -8.42 5.91
N LEU A 570 35.28 -9.62 5.41
CA LEU A 570 35.67 -10.05 4.06
C LEU A 570 34.96 -9.23 2.98
N TYR A 571 33.69 -8.89 3.22
CA TYR A 571 32.84 -8.17 2.27
C TYR A 571 33.05 -6.65 2.28
N GLY A 572 33.33 -6.05 3.44
CA GLY A 572 33.75 -4.64 3.51
C GLY A 572 34.97 -4.36 2.64
N GLY A 573 35.90 -5.31 2.55
CA GLY A 573 37.06 -5.26 1.66
C GLY A 573 36.74 -5.44 0.17
N VAL A 574 35.61 -6.04 -0.19
CA VAL A 574 35.12 -6.21 -1.58
C VAL A 574 34.30 -5.00 -2.03
N VAL A 575 33.50 -4.40 -1.14
CA VAL A 575 32.78 -3.16 -1.44
C VAL A 575 33.76 -2.00 -1.60
N LEU A 576 34.75 -1.86 -0.72
CA LEU A 576 35.81 -0.84 -0.86
C LEU A 576 36.64 -0.97 -2.15
N SER A 577 36.71 -2.15 -2.76
CA SER A 577 37.49 -2.37 -3.98
C SER A 577 36.77 -1.94 -5.27
N GLN A 578 35.45 -1.82 -5.25
CA GLN A 578 34.66 -1.36 -6.40
C GLN A 578 34.56 0.17 -6.52
N PHE A 579 34.88 0.90 -5.45
CA PHE A 579 34.76 2.37 -5.38
C PHE A 579 36.11 3.12 -5.41
N VAL A 580 37.26 2.43 -5.51
CA VAL A 580 38.60 3.07 -5.50
C VAL A 580 39.47 2.58 -6.67
N PRO A 581 39.92 3.45 -7.62
CA PRO A 581 40.57 2.98 -8.85
C PRO A 581 42.05 2.58 -8.78
N LEU A 582 42.70 2.44 -7.60
CA LEU A 582 44.17 2.34 -7.51
C LEU A 582 44.73 1.20 -6.65
N LEU A 583 45.97 0.81 -7.01
CA LEU A 583 46.79 -0.34 -6.57
C LEU A 583 46.89 -0.55 -5.04
N SER A 584 46.58 0.46 -4.21
CA SER A 584 46.52 0.36 -2.74
C SER A 584 45.39 -0.53 -2.22
N ALA A 585 44.35 -0.77 -3.04
CA ALA A 585 43.20 -1.60 -2.69
C ALA A 585 43.60 -3.05 -2.34
N ARG A 586 44.55 -3.66 -3.05
CA ARG A 586 44.93 -5.07 -2.81
C ARG A 586 45.65 -5.29 -1.49
N VAL A 587 46.42 -4.30 -1.02
CA VAL A 587 47.13 -4.38 0.27
C VAL A 587 46.15 -4.22 1.43
N ILE A 588 45.21 -3.29 1.31
CA ILE A 588 44.20 -3.01 2.35
C ILE A 588 43.22 -4.20 2.47
N THR A 589 42.76 -4.78 1.36
CA THR A 589 41.91 -5.97 1.39
C THR A 589 42.64 -7.17 2.01
N VAL A 590 43.94 -7.37 1.74
CA VAL A 590 44.73 -8.45 2.37
C VAL A 590 44.92 -8.23 3.88
N VAL A 591 45.16 -6.99 4.32
CA VAL A 591 45.27 -6.64 5.74
C VAL A 591 43.94 -6.83 6.48
N LEU A 592 42.82 -6.41 5.88
CA LEU A 592 41.49 -6.56 6.47
C LEU A 592 41.02 -8.02 6.51
N VAL A 593 41.32 -8.81 5.48
CA VAL A 593 41.10 -10.27 5.48
C VAL A 593 41.98 -10.94 6.54
N GLY A 594 43.22 -10.50 6.72
CA GLY A 594 44.10 -10.96 7.79
C GLY A 594 43.57 -10.67 9.19
N VAL A 595 43.01 -9.47 9.42
CA VAL A 595 42.40 -9.07 10.70
C VAL A 595 41.09 -9.83 10.95
N GLY A 596 40.26 -10.03 9.92
CA GLY A 596 39.03 -10.83 10.01
C GLY A 596 39.29 -12.30 10.35
N ILE A 597 40.31 -12.91 9.74
CA ILE A 597 40.77 -14.27 10.05
C ILE A 597 41.38 -14.32 11.47
N ALA A 598 42.17 -13.33 11.87
CA ALA A 598 42.75 -13.27 13.21
C ALA A 598 41.68 -13.13 14.32
N LEU A 599 40.62 -12.36 14.08
CA LEU A 599 39.48 -12.22 14.99
C LEU A 599 38.59 -13.47 15.03
N ALA A 600 38.43 -14.17 13.91
CA ALA A 600 37.73 -15.46 13.84
C ALA A 600 38.50 -16.59 14.54
N CYS A 601 39.83 -16.52 14.56
CA CYS A 601 40.71 -17.49 15.20
C CYS A 601 41.03 -17.16 16.67
N ALA A 602 40.59 -16.02 17.21
CA ALA A 602 40.88 -15.60 18.59
C ALA A 602 39.91 -16.27 19.60
N PRO A 603 40.35 -17.23 20.44
CA PRO A 603 39.42 -18.09 21.19
C PRO A 603 38.78 -17.47 22.44
N ARG A 604 38.89 -16.15 22.66
CA ARG A 604 38.63 -15.55 24.00
C ARG A 604 38.01 -14.14 24.00
N LEU A 605 37.37 -13.69 22.93
CA LEU A 605 36.69 -12.40 22.93
C LEU A 605 35.22 -12.56 23.36
N ASP A 606 34.81 -11.86 24.42
CA ASP A 606 33.42 -11.84 24.89
C ASP A 606 32.51 -11.31 23.77
N THR A 607 31.49 -12.09 23.40
CA THR A 607 30.50 -11.79 22.35
C THR A 607 29.93 -10.38 22.44
N LYS A 608 29.81 -9.83 23.67
CA LYS A 608 29.33 -8.46 23.92
C LYS A 608 30.24 -7.40 23.29
N HIS A 609 31.56 -7.57 23.34
CA HIS A 609 32.52 -6.61 22.78
C HIS A 609 32.56 -6.67 21.25
N VAL A 610 32.41 -7.86 20.66
CA VAL A 610 32.33 -8.03 19.20
C VAL A 610 31.05 -7.40 18.64
N VAL A 611 29.92 -7.52 19.35
CA VAL A 611 28.65 -6.87 18.99
C VAL A 611 28.74 -5.34 19.11
N ILE A 612 29.36 -4.81 20.16
CA ILE A 612 29.56 -3.35 20.31
C ILE A 612 30.41 -2.79 19.17
N PHE A 613 31.51 -3.48 18.82
CA PHE A 613 32.42 -3.03 17.76
C PHE A 613 31.76 -3.08 16.38
N SER A 614 31.03 -4.16 16.07
CA SER A 614 30.34 -4.33 14.79
C SER A 614 29.13 -3.39 14.62
N THR A 615 28.30 -3.20 15.65
CA THR A 615 27.17 -2.24 15.62
C THR A 615 27.63 -0.79 15.43
N SER A 616 28.70 -0.40 16.12
CA SER A 616 29.24 0.96 16.07
C SER A 616 29.82 1.28 14.70
N TRP A 617 30.53 0.32 14.09
CA TRP A 617 31.11 0.48 12.76
C TRP A 617 30.04 0.50 11.66
N ILE A 618 29.06 -0.41 11.71
CA ILE A 618 27.99 -0.50 10.70
C ILE A 618 27.05 0.71 10.78
N GLY A 619 26.67 1.14 11.99
CA GLY A 619 25.86 2.35 12.16
C GLY A 619 26.58 3.61 11.65
N SER A 620 27.89 3.69 11.86
CA SER A 620 28.72 4.81 11.36
C SER A 620 28.90 4.75 9.83
N MET A 621 29.02 3.55 9.25
CA MET A 621 29.08 3.36 7.80
C MET A 621 27.74 3.69 7.13
N ALA A 622 26.63 3.22 7.68
CA ALA A 622 25.28 3.54 7.19
C ALA A 622 25.02 5.06 7.22
N PHE A 623 25.49 5.75 8.26
CA PHE A 623 25.45 7.21 8.34
C PHE A 623 26.28 7.87 7.24
N VAL A 624 27.54 7.45 7.05
CA VAL A 624 28.43 8.02 6.02
C VAL A 624 27.92 7.73 4.59
N MET A 625 27.36 6.54 4.33
CA MET A 625 26.77 6.20 3.04
C MET A 625 25.47 6.97 2.77
N SER A 626 24.60 7.12 3.78
CA SER A 626 23.38 7.92 3.64
C SER A 626 23.68 9.40 3.47
N LEU A 627 24.71 9.90 4.16
CA LEU A 627 25.25 11.23 3.94
C LEU A 627 25.81 11.34 2.51
N SER A 628 26.62 10.38 2.05
CA SER A 628 27.19 10.36 0.69
C SER A 628 26.15 10.33 -0.43
N LEU A 629 25.03 9.62 -0.24
CA LEU A 629 23.90 9.62 -1.19
C LEU A 629 23.13 10.94 -1.16
N TRP A 630 22.97 11.53 0.03
CA TRP A 630 22.42 12.88 0.17
C TRP A 630 23.32 13.95 -0.48
N VAL A 631 24.63 13.67 -0.56
CA VAL A 631 25.66 14.52 -1.19
C VAL A 631 25.73 14.34 -2.71
N SER A 632 25.60 13.12 -3.24
CA SER A 632 25.94 12.84 -4.65
C SER A 632 24.98 13.44 -5.66
N ASP A 633 23.73 13.70 -5.25
CA ASP A 633 22.73 14.44 -6.06
C ASP A 633 22.54 15.89 -5.56
N GLY A 634 23.39 16.35 -4.64
CA GLY A 634 23.24 17.63 -3.95
C GLY A 634 24.46 17.95 -3.11
N ASP A 635 25.47 18.53 -3.75
CA ASP A 635 26.75 18.92 -3.16
C ASP A 635 26.63 19.46 -1.71
N ILE A 636 27.06 18.71 -0.69
CA ILE A 636 26.97 19.18 0.70
C ILE A 636 27.88 20.38 0.98
N ALA A 637 29.08 20.41 0.40
CA ALA A 637 29.98 21.54 0.58
C ALA A 637 29.46 22.79 -0.15
N VAL A 638 28.85 22.62 -1.33
CA VAL A 638 28.28 23.71 -2.12
C VAL A 638 26.90 24.13 -1.58
N ASN A 639 26.09 23.26 -0.98
CA ASN A 639 24.78 23.62 -0.40
C ASN A 639 24.89 24.28 0.98
N MET A 640 25.85 23.84 1.81
CA MET A 640 26.13 24.52 3.09
C MET A 640 26.82 25.88 2.85
N TRP A 641 27.58 26.02 1.76
CA TRP A 641 28.18 27.28 1.31
C TRP A 641 27.22 28.16 0.49
N ARG A 642 26.29 27.59 -0.28
CA ARG A 642 25.19 28.31 -0.99
C ARG A 642 24.19 28.90 -0.01
N LEU A 643 23.91 28.26 1.13
CA LEU A 643 23.08 28.86 2.18
C LEU A 643 23.74 30.09 2.83
N ALA A 644 25.08 30.10 2.93
CA ALA A 644 25.84 31.25 3.42
C ALA A 644 26.06 32.33 2.33
N GLY A 645 26.23 31.92 1.07
CA GLY A 645 26.35 32.79 -0.10
C GLY A 645 25.03 33.42 -0.55
N PHE A 646 23.90 32.77 -0.30
CA PHE A 646 22.55 33.32 -0.48
C PHE A 646 22.30 34.55 0.42
N VAL A 647 23.08 34.72 1.48
CA VAL A 647 23.02 35.92 2.33
C VAL A 647 23.90 37.07 1.79
N PHE A 648 24.92 36.83 0.95
CA PHE A 648 25.92 37.88 0.60
C PHE A 648 26.52 37.91 -0.83
N ASN A 649 25.80 37.47 -1.88
CA ASN A 649 26.15 37.45 -3.33
C ASN A 649 26.64 36.09 -3.86
N GLY A 650 26.04 35.65 -4.99
CA GLY A 650 26.30 34.35 -5.62
C GLY A 650 27.27 34.33 -6.81
N LYS A 651 27.63 33.11 -7.26
CA LYS A 651 27.72 32.59 -8.65
C LYS A 651 28.39 31.20 -8.72
N ASP A 652 28.09 30.48 -9.81
CA ASP A 652 28.35 29.05 -10.13
C ASP A 652 29.76 28.67 -10.62
N HIS A 653 30.13 27.38 -10.44
CA HIS A 653 30.40 26.34 -11.48
C HIS A 653 31.44 25.29 -11.03
N ASP A 654 31.11 24.02 -11.23
CA ASP A 654 31.94 22.88 -11.71
C ASP A 654 31.61 21.54 -11.05
N HIS A 655 31.14 20.59 -11.87
CA HIS A 655 30.91 19.21 -11.49
C HIS A 655 32.23 18.50 -11.23
N VAL A 656 32.56 18.27 -9.96
CA VAL A 656 33.63 17.35 -9.55
C VAL A 656 33.01 16.29 -8.65
N SER A 657 33.11 15.02 -9.05
CA SER A 657 32.68 13.90 -8.22
C SER A 657 33.37 13.99 -6.86
N ILE A 658 32.62 14.19 -5.78
CA ILE A 658 33.13 14.37 -4.41
C ILE A 658 34.04 13.21 -3.94
N CYS A 659 33.98 12.06 -4.61
CA CYS A 659 34.83 10.92 -4.35
C CYS A 659 36.34 11.16 -4.62
N SER A 660 36.74 12.17 -5.42
CA SER A 660 38.17 12.42 -5.66
C SER A 660 38.83 13.32 -4.62
N GLU A 661 38.13 14.32 -4.06
CA GLU A 661 38.76 15.32 -3.19
C GLU A 661 38.51 15.14 -1.68
N HIS A 662 37.43 14.47 -1.27
CA HIS A 662 37.01 14.44 0.15
C HIS A 662 36.97 13.03 0.78
N CYS A 663 37.49 12.01 0.09
CA CYS A 663 37.57 10.63 0.59
C CYS A 663 38.21 10.56 1.99
N TRP A 664 39.31 11.28 2.21
CA TRP A 664 40.00 11.32 3.49
C TRP A 664 39.11 11.84 4.63
N ALA A 665 38.35 12.91 4.39
CA ALA A 665 37.45 13.48 5.38
C ALA A 665 36.32 12.51 5.78
N MET A 666 35.79 11.75 4.81
CA MET A 666 34.77 10.74 5.06
C MET A 666 35.32 9.53 5.84
N TYR A 667 36.55 9.08 5.55
CA TYR A 667 37.21 8.02 6.33
C TYR A 667 37.53 8.45 7.76
N VAL A 668 37.98 9.70 7.95
CA VAL A 668 38.21 10.27 9.28
C VAL A 668 36.89 10.39 10.05
N LEU A 669 35.81 10.84 9.40
CA LEU A 669 34.50 10.93 10.02
C LEU A 669 33.95 9.55 10.44
N LEU A 670 34.09 8.55 9.56
CA LEU A 670 33.73 7.16 9.86
C LEU A 670 34.48 6.62 11.08
N ALA A 671 35.80 6.87 11.14
CA ALA A 671 36.64 6.43 12.25
C ALA A 671 36.27 7.14 13.57
N VAL A 672 36.08 8.46 13.55
CA VAL A 672 35.70 9.25 14.72
C VAL A 672 34.33 8.82 15.25
N LEU A 673 33.33 8.65 14.39
CA LEU A 673 32.00 8.22 14.79
C LEU A 673 32.01 6.80 15.38
N SER A 674 32.76 5.88 14.74
CA SER A 674 32.89 4.50 15.20
C SER A 674 33.54 4.41 16.58
N LEU A 675 34.63 5.17 16.81
CA LEU A 675 35.32 5.23 18.10
C LEU A 675 34.46 5.86 19.19
N SER A 676 33.77 6.96 18.87
CA SER A 676 32.89 7.69 19.81
C SER A 676 31.70 6.84 20.23
N SER A 677 31.06 6.16 19.26
CA SER A 677 29.97 5.21 19.48
C SER A 677 30.41 4.05 20.37
N THR A 678 31.55 3.45 20.06
CA THR A 678 32.12 2.33 20.85
C THR A 678 32.39 2.75 22.30
N GLY A 679 32.97 3.94 22.51
CA GLY A 679 33.22 4.49 23.84
C GLY A 679 31.93 4.77 24.64
N TYR A 680 30.91 5.34 23.99
CA TYR A 680 29.61 5.61 24.61
C TYR A 680 28.87 4.32 25.03
N GLN A 681 28.83 3.31 24.14
CA GLN A 681 28.19 2.04 24.45
C GLN A 681 28.88 1.31 25.60
N TYR A 682 30.22 1.32 25.63
CA TYR A 682 31.01 0.74 26.71
C TYR A 682 30.71 1.42 28.07
N TYR A 683 30.62 2.75 28.10
CA TYR A 683 30.29 3.51 29.31
C TYR A 683 28.87 3.20 29.83
N ARG A 684 27.88 3.14 28.94
CA ARG A 684 26.47 2.86 29.29
C ARG A 684 26.29 1.47 29.90
N LEU A 685 26.93 0.45 29.33
CA LEU A 685 26.90 -0.92 29.86
C LEU A 685 27.48 -1.00 31.28
N ARG A 686 28.60 -0.30 31.52
CA ARG A 686 29.22 -0.23 32.86
C ARG A 686 28.30 0.45 33.89
N GLY A 687 27.56 1.49 33.49
CA GLY A 687 26.63 2.22 34.37
C GLY A 687 25.37 1.43 34.76
N VAL A 688 24.86 0.57 33.86
CA VAL A 688 23.68 -0.27 34.14
C VAL A 688 23.99 -1.37 35.16
N THR A 689 25.17 -1.98 35.09
CA THR A 689 25.59 -3.04 36.03
C THR A 689 25.76 -2.50 37.45
N LEU A 690 26.30 -1.29 37.60
CA LEU A 690 26.43 -0.60 38.89
C LEU A 690 25.07 -0.21 39.50
N ARG A 691 24.09 0.21 38.69
CA ARG A 691 22.73 0.53 39.17
C ARG A 691 21.97 -0.68 39.69
N LYS A 692 22.16 -1.86 39.07
CA LYS A 692 21.44 -3.09 39.44
C LYS A 692 21.83 -3.58 40.85
N HIS A 693 23.12 -3.54 41.20
CA HIS A 693 23.59 -3.91 42.54
C HIS A 693 23.17 -2.92 43.64
N VAL A 694 23.00 -1.64 43.33
CA VAL A 694 22.53 -0.63 44.30
C VAL A 694 21.02 -0.74 44.58
N ILE A 695 20.23 -1.22 43.61
CA ILE A 695 18.78 -1.40 43.75
C ILE A 695 18.43 -2.68 44.52
N GLU A 696 19.21 -3.76 44.34
CA GLU A 696 19.01 -5.02 45.08
C GLU A 696 19.33 -4.91 46.58
N ALA A 697 20.21 -3.98 46.96
CA ALA A 697 20.59 -3.74 48.37
C ALA A 697 19.55 -2.95 49.19
N ARG A 698 18.45 -2.44 48.59
CA ARG A 698 17.56 -1.45 49.24
C ARG A 698 16.10 -1.87 49.52
N LYS A 699 15.68 -3.12 49.34
CA LYS A 699 14.31 -3.53 49.70
C LYS A 699 14.27 -4.48 50.90
N ALA A 700 13.95 -3.89 52.05
CA ALA A 700 13.75 -4.50 53.35
C ALA A 700 12.29 -4.97 53.60
N LYS A 701 12.18 -5.89 54.57
CA LYS A 701 11.07 -6.25 55.49
C LYS A 701 9.70 -5.61 55.30
N PHE A 702 8.65 -6.45 55.38
CA PHE A 702 7.30 -6.07 55.82
C PHE A 702 6.69 -7.07 56.81
N PRO A 703 5.77 -6.63 57.70
CA PRO A 703 5.25 -7.38 58.86
C PRO A 703 4.03 -8.26 58.54
N MET A 704 3.58 -9.01 59.55
CA MET A 704 2.44 -9.93 59.53
C MET A 704 1.12 -9.20 59.22
N VAL A 705 0.45 -9.63 58.14
CA VAL A 705 -0.90 -9.18 57.78
C VAL A 705 -1.86 -10.33 58.04
N SER A 706 -2.75 -10.14 59.02
CA SER A 706 -3.93 -10.98 59.25
C SER A 706 -4.93 -10.73 58.12
N ALA A 707 -5.27 -11.77 57.37
CA ALA A 707 -6.36 -11.75 56.41
C ALA A 707 -7.68 -12.09 57.13
N SER A 708 -8.22 -11.11 57.86
CA SER A 708 -9.64 -11.13 58.23
C SER A 708 -10.46 -10.94 56.95
N SER A 709 -11.26 -11.94 56.58
CA SER A 709 -12.36 -11.75 55.64
C SER A 709 -13.51 -11.11 56.40
N ASP A 710 -13.61 -9.79 56.28
CA ASP A 710 -14.72 -8.98 56.79
C ASP A 710 -15.96 -9.27 55.93
N ALA A 711 -16.56 -10.45 56.11
CA ALA A 711 -17.96 -10.68 55.85
C ALA A 711 -18.67 -10.41 57.17
N ARG A 712 -19.15 -9.18 57.37
CA ARG A 712 -20.03 -8.86 58.50
C ARG A 712 -21.34 -9.63 58.35
N ALA A 713 -21.36 -10.84 58.89
CA ALA A 713 -22.56 -11.41 59.43
C ALA A 713 -22.99 -10.56 60.63
N TRP A 714 -24.26 -10.19 60.66
CA TRP A 714 -24.91 -9.46 61.74
C TRP A 714 -24.61 -10.16 63.09
N LYS A 715 -24.11 -9.43 64.09
CA LYS A 715 -23.94 -9.97 65.45
C LYS A 715 -25.31 -10.34 66.03
N PRO A 716 -25.49 -11.51 66.68
CA PRO A 716 -26.63 -11.68 67.56
C PRO A 716 -26.37 -10.81 68.80
N ASP A 717 -27.16 -9.76 68.99
CA ASP A 717 -27.19 -9.06 70.27
C ASP A 717 -27.70 -10.06 71.33
N GLU A 718 -26.84 -10.38 72.29
CA GLU A 718 -27.24 -10.95 73.56
C GLU A 718 -27.94 -9.83 74.36
N GLY A 719 -29.27 -9.81 74.33
CA GLY A 719 -30.06 -8.85 75.09
C GLY A 719 -31.56 -9.08 74.92
N GLU A 720 -32.17 -9.66 75.96
CA GLU A 720 -33.60 -9.68 76.31
C GLU A 720 -34.64 -9.61 75.18
N VAL A 721 -35.23 -10.77 74.90
CA VAL A 721 -36.38 -10.97 74.01
C VAL A 721 -37.62 -10.26 74.58
N SER A 722 -38.10 -9.24 73.86
CA SER A 722 -39.48 -8.74 73.94
C SER A 722 -40.45 -9.70 73.23
N PRO A 723 -41.66 -9.96 73.75
CA PRO A 723 -42.53 -11.06 73.29
C PRO A 723 -43.31 -10.78 71.99
N THR A 724 -42.78 -9.98 71.06
CA THR A 724 -43.52 -9.56 69.84
C THR A 724 -42.91 -9.93 68.50
N ASP A 725 -41.75 -10.60 68.45
CA ASP A 725 -41.06 -10.88 67.17
C ASP A 725 -41.30 -12.32 66.65
N LYS A 726 -42.56 -12.65 66.34
CA LYS A 726 -42.97 -13.98 65.82
C LYS A 726 -42.76 -14.19 64.32
N ASP A 727 -42.24 -13.22 63.57
CA ASP A 727 -42.20 -13.27 62.09
C ASP A 727 -40.80 -13.14 61.45
N ARG A 728 -39.72 -13.53 62.15
CA ARG A 728 -38.43 -13.79 61.48
C ARG A 728 -38.40 -15.22 60.94
N VAL A 729 -38.92 -15.37 59.72
CA VAL A 729 -38.96 -16.62 58.96
C VAL A 729 -37.54 -17.06 58.59
N ASN A 730 -37.04 -18.10 59.27
CA ASN A 730 -35.98 -18.94 58.72
C ASN A 730 -36.58 -19.71 57.53
N PHE A 731 -36.16 -19.39 56.30
CA PHE A 731 -36.71 -19.96 55.08
C PHE A 731 -36.28 -21.43 54.90
N PHE A 732 -36.94 -22.34 55.62
CA PHE A 732 -36.99 -23.80 55.42
C PHE A 732 -36.13 -24.69 56.33
N SER A 733 -36.57 -24.85 57.59
CA SER A 733 -36.34 -26.11 58.31
C SER A 733 -37.06 -27.27 57.59
N ALA A 734 -36.47 -28.47 57.52
CA ALA A 734 -37.03 -29.64 56.80
C ALA A 734 -38.51 -29.96 57.13
N GLY A 735 -38.95 -29.71 58.36
CA GLY A 735 -40.35 -29.90 58.80
C GLY A 735 -41.34 -28.79 58.42
N LYS A 736 -40.86 -27.64 57.91
CA LYS A 736 -41.66 -26.46 57.54
C LYS A 736 -41.65 -26.17 56.03
N LEU A 737 -41.22 -27.13 55.20
CA LEU A 737 -41.23 -26.99 53.74
C LEU A 737 -42.67 -26.91 53.19
N PRO A 738 -42.91 -26.15 52.10
CA PRO A 738 -44.18 -26.17 51.36
C PRO A 738 -44.57 -27.59 50.92
N ARG A 739 -45.87 -27.88 50.84
CA ARG A 739 -46.40 -29.24 50.57
C ARG A 739 -45.83 -29.89 49.30
N ASN A 740 -45.56 -29.10 48.26
CA ASN A 740 -44.97 -29.54 47.00
C ASN A 740 -43.46 -29.84 47.07
N MET A 741 -42.77 -29.38 48.12
CA MET A 741 -41.33 -29.58 48.35
C MET A 741 -41.04 -30.59 49.47
N GLN A 742 -42.02 -30.93 50.32
CA GLN A 742 -41.84 -31.89 51.41
C GLN A 742 -41.32 -33.27 50.95
N GLN A 743 -41.69 -33.70 49.74
CA GLN A 743 -41.20 -34.95 49.12
C GLN A 743 -39.67 -34.98 48.93
N TYR A 744 -39.00 -33.84 48.96
CA TYR A 744 -37.53 -33.72 48.84
C TYR A 744 -36.84 -33.48 50.20
N SER A 745 -37.58 -33.50 51.32
CA SER A 745 -37.04 -33.25 52.67
C SER A 745 -35.93 -34.23 53.08
N THR A 746 -35.89 -35.43 52.51
CA THR A 746 -34.84 -36.45 52.72
C THR A 746 -33.44 -35.92 52.40
N ILE A 747 -33.31 -34.97 51.46
CA ILE A 747 -32.02 -34.34 51.12
C ILE A 747 -31.39 -33.65 52.34
N PHE A 748 -32.18 -33.07 53.25
CA PHE A 748 -31.62 -32.37 54.42
C PHE A 748 -30.84 -33.31 55.34
N ARG A 749 -31.28 -34.56 55.48
CA ARG A 749 -30.56 -35.58 56.26
C ARG A 749 -29.23 -35.94 55.62
N ILE A 750 -29.22 -36.08 54.30
CA ILE A 750 -28.03 -36.42 53.51
C ILE A 750 -27.04 -35.24 53.48
N ALA A 751 -27.57 -34.02 53.31
CA ALA A 751 -26.84 -32.77 53.36
C ALA A 751 -26.06 -32.60 54.66
N VAL A 752 -26.70 -32.86 55.82
CA VAL A 752 -26.02 -32.81 57.12
C VAL A 752 -24.88 -33.83 57.19
N ASN A 753 -25.08 -35.04 56.66
CA ASN A 753 -24.01 -36.05 56.64
C ASN A 753 -22.82 -35.62 55.78
N VAL A 754 -23.07 -35.17 54.55
CA VAL A 754 -22.01 -34.66 53.65
C VAL A 754 -21.30 -33.44 54.25
N GLN A 755 -22.05 -32.55 54.90
CA GLN A 755 -21.50 -31.38 55.60
C GLN A 755 -20.53 -31.80 56.70
N ARG A 756 -20.90 -32.75 57.56
CA ARG A 756 -20.04 -33.23 58.65
C ARG A 756 -18.82 -33.99 58.16
N SER A 757 -18.95 -34.80 57.11
CA SER A 757 -17.84 -35.60 56.57
C SER A 757 -16.70 -34.75 56.01
N PHE A 758 -17.01 -33.59 55.42
CA PHE A 758 -16.01 -32.71 54.79
C PHE A 758 -15.78 -31.39 55.51
N GLY A 759 -16.62 -31.02 56.49
CA GLY A 759 -16.47 -29.80 57.28
C GLY A 759 -16.83 -28.52 56.52
N PHE A 760 -17.91 -28.54 55.74
CA PHE A 760 -18.45 -27.34 55.06
C PHE A 760 -19.04 -26.34 56.09
N GLN A 761 -19.00 -25.05 55.80
CA GLN A 761 -19.57 -23.98 56.62
C GLN A 761 -21.08 -24.15 56.81
N LEU A 762 -21.56 -23.89 58.04
CA LEU A 762 -22.95 -24.16 58.44
C LEU A 762 -23.99 -23.35 57.64
N ASP A 763 -23.70 -22.10 57.29
CA ASP A 763 -24.66 -21.27 56.56
C ASP A 763 -24.61 -21.53 55.05
N SER A 764 -23.44 -21.87 54.51
CA SER A 764 -23.25 -22.18 53.09
C SER A 764 -24.01 -23.44 52.68
N PHE A 765 -23.85 -24.54 53.44
CA PHE A 765 -24.54 -25.79 53.10
C PHE A 765 -26.06 -25.65 53.25
N ARG A 766 -26.56 -24.90 54.24
CA ARG A 766 -28.01 -24.66 54.43
C ARG A 766 -28.60 -23.97 53.21
N ASN A 767 -27.99 -22.87 52.77
CA ASN A 767 -28.42 -22.12 51.59
C ASN A 767 -28.35 -22.97 50.30
N GLN A 768 -27.27 -23.74 50.11
CA GLN A 768 -27.15 -24.64 48.94
C GLN A 768 -28.15 -25.80 48.99
N THR A 769 -28.48 -26.31 50.18
CA THR A 769 -29.49 -27.36 50.36
C THR A 769 -30.88 -26.84 50.01
N GLU A 770 -31.21 -25.62 50.43
CA GLU A 770 -32.45 -24.94 50.05
C GLU A 770 -32.54 -24.72 48.53
N HIS A 771 -31.47 -24.19 47.94
CA HIS A 771 -31.37 -24.00 46.49
C HIS A 771 -31.57 -25.31 45.72
N LEU A 772 -30.98 -26.42 46.18
CA LEU A 772 -31.14 -27.74 45.56
C LEU A 772 -32.60 -28.23 45.59
N VAL A 773 -33.31 -28.02 46.70
CA VAL A 773 -34.73 -28.39 46.83
C VAL A 773 -35.60 -27.58 45.87
N VAL A 774 -35.30 -26.28 45.68
CA VAL A 774 -35.98 -25.44 44.69
C VAL A 774 -35.72 -25.94 43.26
N LEU A 775 -34.48 -26.31 42.93
CA LEU A 775 -34.14 -26.86 41.61
C LEU A 775 -34.84 -28.19 41.33
N LEU A 776 -34.98 -29.06 42.34
CA LEU A 776 -35.72 -30.32 42.22
C LEU A 776 -37.22 -30.07 42.03
N ALA A 777 -37.80 -29.14 42.77
CA ALA A 777 -39.21 -28.75 42.61
C ALA A 777 -39.49 -28.14 41.22
N ASN A 778 -38.57 -27.33 40.69
CA ASN A 778 -38.66 -26.80 39.33
C ASN A 778 -38.50 -27.90 38.27
N SER A 779 -37.61 -28.85 38.49
CA SER A 779 -37.37 -29.98 37.57
C SER A 779 -38.57 -30.92 37.50
N ALA A 780 -39.30 -31.09 38.61
CA ALA A 780 -40.51 -31.90 38.69
C ALA A 780 -41.65 -31.39 37.80
N ARG A 781 -41.70 -30.08 37.50
CA ARG A 781 -42.74 -29.48 36.64
C ARG A 781 -42.64 -29.90 35.18
N LYS A 782 -41.48 -30.41 34.73
CA LYS A 782 -41.20 -30.78 33.33
C LYS A 782 -41.35 -32.28 33.04
N GLY A 783 -41.98 -33.05 33.93
CA GLY A 783 -42.16 -34.52 33.82
C GLY A 783 -40.86 -35.33 33.99
N GLY A 784 -41.00 -36.61 34.37
CA GLY A 784 -39.88 -37.54 34.63
C GLY A 784 -39.35 -37.52 36.08
N ASN A 785 -38.34 -38.32 36.39
CA ASN A 785 -37.72 -38.33 37.73
C ASN A 785 -36.86 -37.06 37.92
N PRO A 786 -37.22 -36.15 38.85
CA PRO A 786 -36.54 -34.86 39.02
C PRO A 786 -35.10 -34.98 39.50
N TYR A 787 -34.78 -35.98 40.33
CA TYR A 787 -33.41 -36.23 40.81
C TYR A 787 -32.48 -36.58 39.66
N ARG A 788 -32.93 -37.47 38.78
CA ARG A 788 -32.15 -37.94 37.62
C ARG A 788 -31.91 -36.82 36.63
N LYS A 789 -32.97 -36.09 36.26
CA LYS A 789 -32.89 -35.01 35.27
C LYS A 789 -31.95 -33.89 35.72
N LEU A 790 -32.00 -33.55 37.02
CA LEU A 790 -31.09 -32.56 37.60
C LEU A 790 -29.65 -33.08 37.65
N HIS A 791 -29.45 -34.34 38.03
CA HIS A 791 -28.12 -34.98 38.06
C HIS A 791 -27.47 -35.04 36.68
N GLU A 792 -28.18 -35.51 35.66
CA GLU A 792 -27.71 -35.55 34.27
C GLU A 792 -27.29 -34.16 33.76
N LEU A 793 -28.04 -33.11 34.12
CA LEU A 793 -27.73 -31.74 33.76
C LEU A 793 -26.46 -31.21 34.46
N VAL A 794 -26.36 -31.41 35.78
CA VAL A 794 -25.25 -30.90 36.59
C VAL A 794 -23.93 -31.60 36.24
N PHE A 795 -23.96 -32.92 36.02
CA PHE A 795 -22.75 -33.70 35.78
C PHE A 795 -22.39 -33.90 34.29
N ALA A 796 -23.15 -33.30 33.36
CA ALA A 796 -22.83 -33.35 31.93
C ALA A 796 -21.38 -32.91 31.63
N ASN A 797 -20.91 -31.85 32.29
CA ASN A 797 -19.54 -31.34 32.11
C ASN A 797 -18.49 -32.23 32.77
N TYR A 798 -18.79 -32.78 33.95
CA TYR A 798 -17.92 -33.74 34.64
C TYR A 798 -17.69 -35.00 33.80
N ASN A 799 -18.73 -35.54 33.17
CA ASN A 799 -18.60 -36.72 32.30
C ASN A 799 -17.75 -36.42 31.06
N LYS A 800 -17.88 -35.23 30.47
CA LYS A 800 -17.00 -34.79 29.38
C LYS A 800 -15.55 -34.67 29.83
N TRP A 801 -15.31 -34.14 31.03
CA TRP A 801 -13.96 -34.04 31.61
C TRP A 801 -13.34 -35.42 31.87
N CYS A 802 -14.09 -36.35 32.48
CA CYS A 802 -13.63 -37.72 32.68
C CYS A 802 -13.35 -38.46 31.35
N SER A 803 -14.21 -38.26 30.35
CA SER A 803 -14.00 -38.81 29.00
C SER A 803 -12.76 -38.24 28.31
N LYS A 804 -12.51 -36.92 28.43
CA LYS A 804 -11.32 -36.24 27.88
C LYS A 804 -10.04 -36.79 28.52
N LEU A 805 -10.08 -37.00 29.84
CA LEU A 805 -8.96 -37.56 30.57
C LEU A 805 -8.85 -39.08 30.45
N HIS A 806 -9.78 -39.79 29.82
CA HIS A 806 -9.82 -41.26 29.82
C HIS A 806 -9.73 -41.86 31.24
N ILE A 807 -10.58 -41.38 32.14
CA ILE A 807 -10.74 -41.86 33.52
C ILE A 807 -12.19 -42.28 33.79
N GLN A 808 -12.39 -43.21 34.73
CA GLN A 808 -13.73 -43.69 35.08
C GLN A 808 -14.49 -42.63 35.88
N SER A 809 -15.74 -42.34 35.50
CA SER A 809 -16.61 -41.41 36.22
C SER A 809 -17.06 -42.00 37.57
N LEU A 810 -16.94 -41.23 38.66
CA LEU A 810 -17.31 -41.66 40.02
C LEU A 810 -18.73 -41.25 40.45
N GLN A 811 -19.46 -40.54 39.58
CA GLN A 811 -20.87 -40.22 39.78
C GLN A 811 -21.75 -41.49 39.80
N TRP A 812 -22.97 -41.35 40.32
CA TRP A 812 -24.01 -42.36 40.18
C TRP A 812 -24.26 -42.74 38.70
N SER A 813 -24.46 -44.03 38.45
CA SER A 813 -24.77 -44.58 37.12
C SER A 813 -25.72 -45.77 37.27
N GLU A 814 -26.68 -45.90 36.35
CA GLU A 814 -27.63 -47.02 36.33
C GLU A 814 -26.98 -48.39 36.10
N LEU A 815 -25.80 -48.38 35.47
CA LEU A 815 -25.08 -49.61 35.11
C LEU A 815 -24.36 -50.24 36.31
N ARG A 816 -24.37 -49.58 37.48
CA ARG A 816 -23.66 -50.02 38.68
C ARG A 816 -24.61 -50.07 39.89
N PRO A 817 -24.53 -51.08 40.76
CA PRO A 817 -25.26 -51.07 42.03
C PRO A 817 -24.78 -49.93 42.94
N PRO A 818 -25.69 -49.32 43.73
CA PRO A 818 -25.33 -48.23 44.63
C PRO A 818 -24.25 -48.61 45.64
N GLN A 819 -23.33 -47.68 45.93
CA GLN A 819 -22.19 -47.97 46.82
C GLN A 819 -22.58 -47.90 48.31
N GLY A 820 -22.02 -48.79 49.13
CA GLY A 820 -22.04 -48.64 50.60
C GLY A 820 -23.41 -48.79 51.29
N GLY A 821 -24.38 -49.46 50.66
CA GLY A 821 -25.72 -49.71 51.22
C GLY A 821 -26.71 -48.54 51.08
N LEU A 822 -26.41 -47.53 50.26
CA LEU A 822 -27.32 -46.42 49.97
C LEU A 822 -28.37 -46.81 48.91
N THR A 823 -29.53 -46.13 48.89
CA THR A 823 -30.46 -46.24 47.75
C THR A 823 -29.97 -45.41 46.56
N SER A 824 -30.49 -45.65 45.35
CA SER A 824 -30.14 -44.86 44.16
C SER A 824 -30.45 -43.36 44.34
N VAL A 825 -31.54 -43.02 45.01
CA VAL A 825 -31.90 -41.63 45.32
C VAL A 825 -30.95 -41.01 46.35
N ASP A 826 -30.52 -41.79 47.35
CA ASP A 826 -29.56 -41.29 48.34
C ASP A 826 -28.19 -41.01 47.71
N GLU A 827 -27.71 -41.88 46.80
CA GLU A 827 -26.43 -41.68 46.12
C GLU A 827 -26.45 -40.47 45.16
N ILE A 828 -27.54 -40.30 44.40
CA ILE A 828 -27.76 -39.10 43.57
C ILE A 828 -27.81 -37.84 44.45
N SER A 829 -28.45 -37.93 45.62
CA SER A 829 -28.53 -36.81 46.57
C SER A 829 -27.15 -36.48 47.16
N VAL A 830 -26.32 -37.48 47.47
CA VAL A 830 -24.93 -37.26 47.89
C VAL A 830 -24.14 -36.55 46.79
N ASP A 831 -24.25 -36.99 45.53
CA ASP A 831 -23.55 -36.36 44.40
C ASP A 831 -23.95 -34.88 44.27
N LEU A 832 -25.26 -34.61 44.25
CA LEU A 832 -25.80 -33.26 44.14
C LEU A 832 -25.39 -32.39 45.33
N CYS A 833 -25.55 -32.86 46.57
CA CYS A 833 -25.13 -32.12 47.76
C CYS A 833 -23.63 -31.83 47.74
N LEU A 834 -22.79 -32.82 47.45
CA LEU A 834 -21.34 -32.63 47.41
C LEU A 834 -20.93 -31.61 46.36
N PHE A 835 -21.45 -31.71 45.13
CA PHE A 835 -21.15 -30.76 44.08
C PHE A 835 -21.60 -29.33 44.41
N PHE A 836 -22.83 -29.15 44.90
CA PHE A 836 -23.34 -27.82 45.25
C PHE A 836 -22.65 -27.21 46.48
N PHE A 837 -22.17 -28.02 47.43
CA PHE A 837 -21.40 -27.51 48.57
C PHE A 837 -19.99 -27.07 48.15
N ILE A 838 -19.32 -27.86 47.30
CA ILE A 838 -18.07 -27.44 46.65
C ILE A 838 -18.31 -26.15 45.87
N TRP A 839 -19.37 -26.09 45.05
CA TRP A 839 -19.73 -24.90 44.28
C TRP A 839 -20.00 -23.69 45.17
N GLY A 840 -20.69 -23.88 46.29
CA GLY A 840 -21.03 -22.85 47.26
C GLY A 840 -19.79 -22.17 47.84
N GLU A 841 -18.87 -22.96 48.41
CA GLU A 841 -17.70 -22.45 49.13
C GLU A 841 -16.51 -22.11 48.22
N ALA A 842 -16.37 -22.78 47.06
CA ALA A 842 -15.36 -22.44 46.06
C ALA A 842 -15.78 -21.26 45.15
N SER A 843 -16.60 -20.33 45.66
CA SER A 843 -17.18 -19.22 44.89
C SER A 843 -16.14 -18.40 44.12
N ASN A 844 -15.01 -18.08 44.76
CA ASN A 844 -13.87 -17.36 44.17
C ASN A 844 -13.15 -18.14 43.06
N MET A 845 -13.39 -19.45 42.95
CA MET A 845 -12.71 -20.36 42.01
C MET A 845 -13.65 -20.95 40.95
N ARG A 846 -14.93 -20.53 40.91
CA ARG A 846 -15.93 -20.97 39.89
C ARG A 846 -15.54 -20.64 38.45
N HIS A 847 -14.66 -19.64 38.32
CA HIS A 847 -13.71 -19.44 37.22
C HIS A 847 -13.39 -20.74 36.49
N SER A 848 -12.85 -21.71 37.23
CA SER A 848 -12.18 -22.95 36.78
C SER A 848 -13.06 -24.19 36.92
N PRO A 849 -13.88 -24.52 35.89
CA PRO A 849 -14.81 -25.63 35.99
C PRO A 849 -14.10 -26.99 36.05
N GLU A 850 -12.92 -27.14 35.44
CA GLU A 850 -12.12 -28.37 35.53
C GLU A 850 -11.52 -28.57 36.92
N PHE A 851 -11.18 -27.49 37.66
CA PHE A 851 -10.82 -27.58 39.07
C PHE A 851 -11.98 -28.10 39.92
N LEU A 852 -13.20 -27.62 39.67
CA LEU A 852 -14.40 -28.12 40.37
C LEU A 852 -14.68 -29.59 40.05
N CYS A 853 -14.45 -30.02 38.80
CA CYS A 853 -14.53 -31.43 38.41
C CYS A 853 -13.48 -32.28 39.14
N PHE A 854 -12.26 -31.78 39.26
CA PHE A 854 -11.18 -32.42 40.03
C PHE A 854 -11.53 -32.54 41.52
N LEU A 855 -12.01 -31.46 42.15
CA LEU A 855 -12.43 -31.47 43.57
C LEU A 855 -13.55 -32.49 43.79
N PHE A 856 -14.59 -32.48 42.96
CA PHE A 856 -15.66 -33.46 43.04
C PHE A 856 -15.14 -34.88 42.88
N HIS A 857 -14.26 -35.14 41.89
CA HIS A 857 -13.70 -36.47 41.65
C HIS A 857 -12.95 -37.00 42.89
N LYS A 858 -12.05 -36.20 43.47
CA LYS A 858 -11.25 -36.60 44.64
C LYS A 858 -12.06 -36.71 45.92
N MET A 859 -12.98 -35.77 46.16
CA MET A 859 -13.83 -35.82 47.35
C MET A 859 -14.84 -36.97 47.27
N LYS A 860 -15.39 -37.26 46.09
CA LYS A 860 -16.27 -38.42 45.88
C LYS A 860 -15.52 -39.74 46.06
N GLU A 861 -14.27 -39.82 45.63
CA GLU A 861 -13.37 -40.97 45.87
C GLU A 861 -13.15 -41.19 47.38
N GLU A 862 -13.00 -40.13 48.17
CA GLU A 862 -12.81 -40.21 49.62
C GLU A 862 -14.11 -40.45 50.41
N PHE A 863 -15.27 -40.03 49.91
CA PHE A 863 -16.53 -40.04 50.67
C PHE A 863 -16.85 -41.37 51.39
N PRO A 864 -16.66 -42.57 50.79
CA PRO A 864 -16.93 -43.84 51.47
C PRO A 864 -16.11 -44.05 52.76
N SER A 865 -14.89 -43.52 52.84
CA SER A 865 -14.02 -43.68 54.03
C SER A 865 -14.31 -42.64 55.11
N VAL A 866 -14.81 -41.45 54.74
CA VAL A 866 -15.06 -40.34 55.67
C VAL A 866 -16.53 -40.14 56.05
N ARG A 867 -17.45 -40.92 55.48
CA ARG A 867 -18.90 -40.79 55.71
C ARG A 867 -19.35 -40.88 57.19
N HIS A 868 -18.48 -41.37 58.07
CA HIS A 868 -18.72 -41.52 59.51
C HIS A 868 -17.77 -40.66 60.36
N MET A 869 -16.96 -39.81 59.72
CA MET A 869 -16.07 -38.87 60.40
C MET A 869 -16.77 -37.51 60.53
N GLU A 870 -16.54 -36.81 61.64
CA GLU A 870 -16.99 -35.44 61.85
C GLU A 870 -15.79 -34.50 61.78
N ARG A 871 -15.80 -33.59 60.80
CA ARG A 871 -14.82 -32.50 60.65
C ARG A 871 -15.45 -31.19 61.09
N GLU A 872 -14.63 -30.29 61.64
CA GLU A 872 -15.08 -28.96 62.07
C GLU A 872 -15.62 -28.14 60.88
N ALA A 873 -16.64 -27.33 61.14
CA ALA A 873 -17.23 -26.46 60.12
C ALA A 873 -16.21 -25.39 59.69
N GLY A 874 -15.91 -25.30 58.40
CA GLY A 874 -14.87 -24.44 57.83
C GLY A 874 -13.61 -25.20 57.38
N TYR A 875 -13.46 -26.48 57.75
CA TYR A 875 -12.30 -27.30 57.38
C TYR A 875 -12.05 -27.33 55.86
N PHE A 876 -13.10 -27.46 55.04
CA PHE A 876 -12.96 -27.45 53.58
C PHE A 876 -12.40 -26.10 53.07
N LEU A 877 -12.91 -24.99 53.61
CA LEU A 877 -12.46 -23.66 53.23
C LEU A 877 -10.98 -23.44 53.60
N ASP A 878 -10.58 -23.82 54.81
CA ASP A 878 -9.23 -23.57 55.34
C ASP A 878 -8.16 -24.46 54.69
N THR A 879 -8.49 -25.73 54.43
CA THR A 879 -7.50 -26.71 53.94
C THR A 879 -7.47 -26.89 52.42
N VAL A 880 -8.54 -26.50 51.71
CA VAL A 880 -8.65 -26.70 50.25
C VAL A 880 -8.71 -25.37 49.50
N VAL A 881 -9.67 -24.50 49.84
CA VAL A 881 -9.94 -23.28 49.05
C VAL A 881 -8.93 -22.17 49.35
N THR A 882 -8.69 -21.88 50.63
CA THR A 882 -7.83 -20.77 51.08
C THR A 882 -6.38 -20.86 50.58
N PRO A 883 -5.70 -22.02 50.60
CA PRO A 883 -4.32 -22.13 50.10
C PRO A 883 -4.23 -21.87 48.59
N VAL A 884 -5.17 -22.42 47.83
CA VAL A 884 -5.24 -22.26 46.36
C VAL A 884 -5.57 -20.83 45.97
N TYR A 885 -6.53 -20.21 46.66
CA TYR A 885 -6.88 -18.81 46.44
C TYR A 885 -5.74 -17.84 46.80
N SER A 886 -5.01 -18.13 47.90
CA SER A 886 -3.87 -17.31 48.32
C SER A 886 -2.73 -17.31 47.30
N LEU A 887 -2.47 -18.47 46.68
CA LEU A 887 -1.52 -18.59 45.58
C LEU A 887 -1.96 -17.75 44.38
N LEU A 888 -3.21 -17.92 43.93
CA LEU A 888 -3.77 -17.17 42.80
C LEU A 888 -3.73 -15.66 43.05
N ARG A 889 -4.09 -15.22 44.26
CA ARG A 889 -4.03 -13.81 44.67
C ARG A 889 -2.60 -13.26 44.60
N SER A 890 -1.60 -14.03 45.02
CA SER A 890 -0.20 -13.60 45.01
C SER A 890 0.34 -13.38 43.59
N GLU A 891 -0.07 -14.23 42.63
CA GLU A 891 0.27 -14.10 41.22
C GLU A 891 -0.45 -12.89 40.58
N MET A 892 -1.75 -12.73 40.87
CA MET A 892 -2.59 -11.65 40.32
C MET A 892 -2.22 -10.26 40.86
N THR A 893 -1.70 -10.16 42.08
CA THR A 893 -1.27 -8.89 42.71
C THR A 893 0.22 -8.57 42.49
N SER A 894 0.96 -9.43 41.78
CA SER A 894 2.37 -9.19 41.47
C SER A 894 2.56 -8.08 40.42
N ASN A 895 3.59 -7.25 40.58
CA ASN A 895 4.02 -6.26 39.58
C ASN A 895 4.91 -6.88 38.48
N ASN A 896 4.96 -8.20 38.39
CA ASN A 896 5.76 -8.89 37.39
C ASN A 896 5.12 -8.73 36.01
N ASP A 897 5.95 -8.71 34.97
CA ASP A 897 5.44 -8.67 33.60
C ASP A 897 4.58 -9.91 33.35
N HIS A 898 3.65 -9.82 32.40
CA HIS A 898 2.79 -10.92 31.99
C HIS A 898 3.56 -12.18 31.57
N GLN A 899 4.88 -12.13 31.38
CA GLN A 899 5.74 -13.28 31.10
C GLN A 899 6.11 -14.08 32.37
N ASP A 900 6.18 -13.43 33.54
CA ASP A 900 6.73 -14.00 34.77
C ASP A 900 5.68 -14.33 35.86
N ARG A 901 4.39 -14.29 35.48
CA ARG A 901 3.22 -14.63 36.31
C ARG A 901 2.27 -15.64 35.65
N HIS A 902 1.62 -16.50 36.42
CA HIS A 902 0.58 -17.42 35.91
C HIS A 902 -0.78 -16.71 35.85
N ASN A 903 -1.55 -16.93 34.77
CA ASN A 903 -2.90 -16.39 34.61
C ASN A 903 -3.98 -17.45 34.92
N TYR A 904 -5.25 -17.05 34.79
CA TYR A 904 -6.39 -17.92 35.05
C TYR A 904 -6.46 -19.14 34.10
N ASP A 905 -6.05 -19.00 32.83
CA ASP A 905 -6.05 -20.10 31.87
C ASP A 905 -4.94 -21.10 32.17
N ASP A 906 -3.74 -20.63 32.57
CA ASP A 906 -2.64 -21.48 33.04
C ASP A 906 -3.10 -22.34 34.24
N PHE A 907 -3.91 -21.76 35.13
CA PHE A 907 -4.47 -22.45 36.29
C PHE A 907 -5.48 -23.54 35.88
N ASN A 908 -6.30 -23.29 34.87
CA ASN A 908 -7.30 -24.25 34.43
C ASN A 908 -6.70 -25.38 33.57
N GLU A 909 -5.65 -25.09 32.79
CA GLU A 909 -4.95 -26.06 31.93
C GLU A 909 -4.30 -27.20 32.72
N PHE A 910 -3.87 -26.95 33.94
CA PHE A 910 -3.32 -27.97 34.84
C PHE A 910 -4.25 -29.19 34.98
N PHE A 911 -5.57 -28.99 34.94
CA PHE A 911 -6.58 -30.05 35.07
C PHE A 911 -6.96 -30.73 33.74
N TRP A 912 -6.30 -30.40 32.64
CA TRP A 912 -6.57 -31.02 31.34
C TRP A 912 -5.77 -32.32 31.12
N THR A 913 -4.90 -32.69 32.07
CA THR A 913 -4.08 -33.90 31.99
C THR A 913 -4.27 -34.80 33.21
N LYS A 914 -3.95 -36.10 33.06
CA LYS A 914 -3.98 -37.06 34.17
C LYS A 914 -2.98 -36.73 35.29
N ALA A 915 -2.01 -35.83 35.05
CA ALA A 915 -1.01 -35.43 36.04
C ALA A 915 -1.65 -34.74 37.26
N CYS A 916 -2.79 -34.05 37.11
CA CYS A 916 -3.47 -33.43 38.26
C CYS A 916 -3.92 -34.47 39.32
N LEU A 917 -4.20 -35.71 38.92
CA LEU A 917 -4.72 -36.75 39.82
C LEU A 917 -3.66 -37.33 40.77
N THR A 918 -2.38 -37.04 40.56
CA THR A 918 -1.29 -37.47 41.47
C THR A 918 -1.20 -36.61 42.72
N PHE A 919 -1.80 -35.42 42.70
CA PHE A 919 -1.81 -34.48 43.81
C PHE A 919 -3.01 -34.73 44.73
N ASP A 920 -2.82 -34.41 46.01
CA ASP A 920 -3.92 -34.39 46.98
C ASP A 920 -4.67 -33.06 46.88
N TYR A 921 -5.99 -33.08 47.11
CA TYR A 921 -6.82 -31.89 47.03
C TYR A 921 -6.73 -31.02 48.30
N LYS A 922 -6.24 -31.56 49.42
CA LYS A 922 -6.08 -30.84 50.70
C LYS A 922 -4.63 -30.41 50.93
N HIS A 923 -4.45 -29.33 51.68
CA HIS A 923 -3.18 -28.93 52.24
C HIS A 923 -3.16 -29.15 53.76
N GLU A 924 -2.68 -30.32 54.18
CA GLU A 924 -2.75 -30.75 55.59
C GLU A 924 -1.84 -29.95 56.55
N ASP A 925 -0.80 -29.29 56.03
CA ASP A 925 0.15 -28.53 56.85
C ASP A 925 -0.44 -27.24 57.46
N VAL A 926 -1.64 -26.81 57.08
CA VAL A 926 -2.30 -25.61 57.62
C VAL A 926 -2.79 -25.81 59.07
N VAL A 927 -2.91 -27.06 59.53
CA VAL A 927 -3.38 -27.40 60.90
C VAL A 927 -2.24 -27.45 61.93
N GLU A 928 -0.97 -27.47 61.49
CA GLU A 928 0.19 -27.39 62.39
C GLU A 928 0.72 -25.94 62.43
N THR A 929 0.61 -25.29 63.59
CA THR A 929 0.94 -23.87 63.83
C THR A 929 2.39 -23.44 63.57
N ASN A 930 3.25 -24.29 63.00
CA ASN A 930 4.68 -24.04 62.78
C ASN A 930 5.20 -24.36 61.36
N SER A 931 4.34 -24.65 60.38
CA SER A 931 4.76 -24.86 58.99
C SER A 931 4.74 -23.52 58.19
N PRO A 932 5.75 -23.23 57.34
CA PRO A 932 5.79 -21.99 56.58
C PRO A 932 4.69 -21.94 55.51
N ASN A 933 4.07 -20.78 55.36
CA ASN A 933 3.06 -20.50 54.33
C ASN A 933 3.53 -20.98 52.94
N PRO A 934 2.71 -21.70 52.16
CA PRO A 934 3.07 -22.22 50.83
C PRO A 934 3.57 -21.15 49.86
N ALA A 935 3.10 -19.91 50.00
CA ALA A 935 3.58 -18.76 49.24
C ALA A 935 5.05 -18.37 49.56
N MET A 936 5.54 -18.66 50.77
CA MET A 936 6.95 -18.46 51.13
C MET A 936 7.86 -19.58 50.60
N LEU A 937 7.40 -20.83 50.64
CA LEU A 937 8.08 -21.95 49.98
C LEU A 937 8.23 -21.71 48.47
N PHE A 938 7.20 -21.13 47.85
CA PHE A 938 7.21 -20.68 46.46
C PHE A 938 8.25 -19.58 46.19
N GLN A 939 8.29 -18.51 47.00
CA GLN A 939 9.29 -17.45 46.85
C GLN A 939 10.73 -17.94 47.09
N GLN A 940 10.94 -18.89 48.01
CA GLN A 940 12.25 -19.50 48.24
C GLN A 940 12.69 -20.39 47.07
N LYS A 941 11.81 -21.27 46.56
CA LYS A 941 12.11 -22.12 45.41
C LYS A 941 12.28 -21.32 44.11
N LYS A 942 11.51 -20.25 43.89
CA LYS A 942 11.66 -19.34 42.73
C LYS A 942 13.03 -18.66 42.73
N LYS A 943 13.49 -18.16 43.88
CA LYS A 943 14.86 -17.62 44.03
C LYS A 943 15.96 -18.67 43.80
N GLN A 944 15.71 -19.92 44.19
CA GLN A 944 16.66 -21.02 43.96
C GLN A 944 16.72 -21.43 42.48
N HIS A 945 15.60 -21.42 41.76
CA HIS A 945 15.53 -21.69 40.31
C HIS A 945 16.11 -20.55 39.47
N GLU A 946 15.87 -19.29 39.85
CA GLU A 946 16.46 -18.11 39.17
C GLU A 946 17.99 -18.06 39.35
N GLY A 947 18.53 -18.52 40.48
CA GLY A 947 19.97 -18.63 40.72
C GLY A 947 20.67 -19.79 39.98
N LEU A 948 19.95 -20.85 39.59
CA LEU A 948 20.51 -22.04 38.95
C LEU A 948 20.40 -22.05 37.41
N SER A 949 19.68 -21.11 36.80
CA SER A 949 19.57 -20.99 35.34
C SER A 949 20.76 -20.28 34.67
N GLY A 950 21.71 -19.76 35.46
CA GLY A 950 22.87 -19.00 34.99
C GLY A 950 24.17 -19.78 34.78
N LEU A 951 24.23 -21.08 35.08
CA LEU A 951 25.43 -21.89 34.89
C LEU A 951 25.08 -23.22 34.22
N GLY A 952 25.29 -23.26 32.91
CA GLY A 952 25.36 -24.52 32.16
C GLY A 952 26.41 -25.45 32.76
N ALA A 953 26.05 -26.73 32.81
CA ALA A 953 26.89 -27.82 33.23
C ALA A 953 28.28 -27.77 32.58
N VAL A 954 29.31 -27.56 33.42
CA VAL A 954 30.68 -27.94 33.12
C VAL A 954 31.12 -28.90 34.23
N ASN A 955 31.64 -30.05 33.79
CA ASN A 955 32.31 -31.06 34.60
C ASN A 955 33.20 -30.45 35.69
N SER A 956 32.99 -30.86 36.94
CA SER A 956 34.07 -30.95 37.92
C SER A 956 33.77 -32.04 38.94
N GLY A 957 34.44 -33.18 38.77
CA GLY A 957 34.70 -34.08 39.89
C GLY A 957 35.69 -33.42 40.84
N GLY A 958 35.46 -33.55 42.15
CA GLY A 958 36.32 -33.01 43.20
C GLY A 958 35.57 -33.05 44.53
N GLY A 959 36.11 -33.80 45.49
CA GLY A 959 35.41 -34.22 46.71
C GLY A 959 35.45 -33.24 47.88
N LEU A 960 34.84 -33.71 48.98
CA LEU A 960 34.89 -33.26 50.38
C LEU A 960 34.19 -31.89 50.64
N HIS A 961 33.29 -31.72 51.61
CA HIS A 961 33.33 -32.20 52.99
C HIS A 961 31.95 -32.46 53.62
N ARG A 962 31.99 -33.43 54.53
CA ARG A 962 30.98 -33.93 55.45
C ARG A 962 30.72 -32.92 56.59
N ALA A 963 29.47 -32.54 56.82
CA ALA A 963 28.96 -32.09 58.11
C ALA A 963 27.64 -32.83 58.37
N GLY A 964 27.61 -33.61 59.46
CA GLY A 964 26.53 -34.52 59.81
C GLY A 964 25.54 -33.97 60.84
N ASN A 965 24.62 -34.87 61.18
CA ASN A 965 23.55 -34.85 62.19
C ASN A 965 22.27 -34.10 61.79
N SER A 966 21.07 -34.66 61.95
CA SER A 966 20.67 -35.96 62.51
C SER A 966 19.19 -36.24 62.18
N SER A 967 18.92 -37.47 61.72
CA SER A 967 17.71 -38.29 61.98
C SER A 967 16.33 -37.63 62.10
N SER A 968 15.47 -37.87 61.11
CA SER A 968 14.21 -38.61 61.35
C SER A 968 13.76 -39.29 60.04
N ASN A 969 14.19 -40.54 59.83
CA ASN A 969 13.53 -41.46 58.92
C ASN A 969 12.31 -42.01 59.67
N ASN A 970 11.12 -41.48 59.37
CA ASN A 970 9.83 -42.16 59.44
C ASN A 970 8.71 -41.15 59.16
N PHE A 971 8.33 -40.96 57.90
CA PHE A 971 6.93 -40.67 57.56
C PHE A 971 6.67 -41.11 56.12
N PHE A 972 5.57 -41.83 55.94
CA PHE A 972 5.08 -42.33 54.66
C PHE A 972 5.11 -41.25 53.56
N HIS A 973 5.29 -41.65 52.30
CA HIS A 973 5.17 -40.78 51.11
C HIS A 973 3.94 -39.86 51.20
N LYS A 974 4.11 -38.64 51.71
CA LYS A 974 3.06 -37.61 51.75
C LYS A 974 2.83 -37.14 50.32
N ARG A 975 1.61 -37.28 49.80
CA ARG A 975 1.24 -36.75 48.48
C ARG A 975 1.29 -35.23 48.55
N LYS A 976 1.91 -34.59 47.57
CA LYS A 976 1.97 -33.13 47.47
C LYS A 976 0.57 -32.54 47.35
N SER A 977 0.35 -31.37 47.95
CA SER A 977 -0.94 -30.68 47.85
C SER A 977 -1.15 -30.10 46.44
N ILE A 978 -2.40 -29.83 46.08
CA ILE A 978 -2.74 -29.21 44.80
C ILE A 978 -2.09 -27.83 44.65
N ALA A 979 -1.99 -27.06 45.74
CA ALA A 979 -1.31 -25.78 45.76
C ALA A 979 0.19 -25.90 45.44
N GLU A 980 0.85 -26.95 45.94
CA GLU A 980 2.25 -27.26 45.59
C GLU A 980 2.39 -27.71 44.13
N GLY A 981 1.46 -28.54 43.64
CA GLY A 981 1.44 -28.97 42.23
C GLY A 981 1.34 -27.81 41.25
N PHE A 982 0.57 -26.77 41.59
CA PHE A 982 0.49 -25.55 40.81
C PHE A 982 1.79 -24.75 40.79
N THR A 983 2.46 -24.64 41.93
CA THR A 983 3.75 -23.92 42.00
C THR A 983 4.85 -24.57 41.15
N GLU A 984 4.76 -25.89 40.93
CA GLU A 984 5.68 -26.65 40.08
C GLU A 984 5.24 -26.70 38.59
N SER A 985 4.05 -26.16 38.27
CA SER A 985 3.52 -26.20 36.91
C SER A 985 4.20 -25.19 35.98
N THR A 986 4.59 -25.64 34.80
CA THR A 986 5.18 -24.78 33.76
C THR A 986 4.10 -23.90 33.16
N LYS A 987 4.39 -22.61 33.04
CA LYS A 987 3.54 -21.67 32.32
C LYS A 987 3.40 -22.05 30.85
N SER A 988 2.17 -22.15 30.37
CA SER A 988 1.84 -22.51 28.99
C SER A 988 1.45 -21.27 28.16
N PHE A 989 0.86 -20.25 28.77
CA PHE A 989 0.35 -19.07 28.07
C PHE A 989 1.29 -17.85 28.16
N LEU A 990 2.08 -17.60 27.12
CA LEU A 990 2.96 -16.42 27.01
C LEU A 990 2.36 -15.38 26.05
N GLU A 991 1.61 -14.41 26.58
CA GLU A 991 1.11 -13.27 25.79
C GLU A 991 2.22 -12.20 25.61
N LYS A 992 2.84 -12.12 24.42
CA LYS A 992 3.70 -10.98 24.06
C LYS A 992 2.84 -9.86 23.47
N ARG A 993 2.72 -8.75 24.19
CA ARG A 993 1.99 -7.57 23.71
C ARG A 993 2.86 -6.73 22.78
N THR A 994 2.48 -6.67 21.51
CA THR A 994 3.02 -5.73 20.52
C THR A 994 1.84 -5.03 19.82
N TRP A 995 2.05 -3.79 19.36
CA TRP A 995 1.03 -3.04 18.62
C TRP A 995 0.69 -3.66 17.26
N LEU A 996 1.52 -4.56 16.75
CA LEU A 996 1.30 -5.34 15.53
C LEU A 996 0.51 -6.64 15.75
N LEU A 997 0.32 -7.06 17.00
CA LEU A 997 -0.40 -8.30 17.33
C LEU A 997 -1.88 -8.28 16.90
N PRO A 998 -2.63 -7.15 16.99
CA PRO A 998 -3.98 -7.07 16.46
C PRO A 998 -4.06 -7.32 14.94
N LEU A 999 -3.12 -6.78 14.16
CA LEU A 999 -3.05 -7.02 12.70
C LEU A 999 -2.90 -8.52 12.39
N ARG A 1000 -2.05 -9.19 13.17
CA ARG A 1000 -1.83 -10.63 13.08
C ARG A 1000 -3.06 -11.43 13.52
N ALA A 1001 -3.69 -11.06 14.64
CA ALA A 1001 -4.83 -11.78 15.21
C ALA A 1001 -6.09 -11.66 14.33
N PHE A 1002 -6.31 -10.50 13.73
CA PHE A 1002 -7.45 -10.22 12.85
C PHE A 1002 -7.09 -10.30 11.36
N ASN A 1003 -6.01 -11.02 11.00
CA ASN A 1003 -5.52 -11.12 9.63
C ASN A 1003 -6.60 -11.53 8.60
N ARG A 1004 -7.55 -12.38 8.98
CA ARG A 1004 -8.66 -12.77 8.10
C ARG A 1004 -9.56 -11.59 7.72
N ILE A 1005 -9.81 -10.68 8.66
CA ILE A 1005 -10.62 -9.48 8.44
C ILE A 1005 -9.87 -8.53 7.50
N PHE A 1006 -8.58 -8.30 7.77
CA PHE A 1006 -7.75 -7.47 6.89
C PHE A 1006 -7.65 -8.03 5.47
N ASN A 1007 -7.40 -9.34 5.35
CA ASN A 1007 -7.35 -10.01 4.05
C ASN A 1007 -8.67 -9.88 3.29
N PHE A 1008 -9.81 -10.08 3.97
CA PHE A 1008 -11.11 -9.86 3.36
C PHE A 1008 -11.25 -8.44 2.81
N HIS A 1009 -10.94 -7.40 3.59
CA HIS A 1009 -11.07 -6.02 3.14
C HIS A 1009 -10.18 -5.70 1.94
N VAL A 1010 -8.89 -6.07 2.00
CA VAL A 1010 -7.96 -5.77 0.90
C VAL A 1010 -8.34 -6.52 -0.38
N ILE A 1011 -8.68 -7.80 -0.30
CA ILE A 1011 -9.04 -8.61 -1.48
C ILE A 1011 -10.35 -8.13 -2.10
N SER A 1012 -11.39 -7.90 -1.27
CA SER A 1012 -12.69 -7.43 -1.76
C SER A 1012 -12.61 -6.03 -2.34
N PHE A 1013 -11.83 -5.13 -1.73
CA PHE A 1013 -11.59 -3.80 -2.27
C PHE A 1013 -10.88 -3.85 -3.64
N HIS A 1014 -9.83 -4.65 -3.77
CA HIS A 1014 -9.13 -4.82 -5.06
C HIS A 1014 -10.06 -5.41 -6.13
N PHE A 1015 -10.93 -6.36 -5.77
CA PHE A 1015 -11.92 -6.92 -6.68
C PHE A 1015 -12.92 -5.88 -7.18
N LEU A 1016 -13.51 -5.12 -6.26
CA LEU A 1016 -14.47 -4.06 -6.62
C LEU A 1016 -13.80 -2.94 -7.43
N ALA A 1017 -12.56 -2.57 -7.11
CA ALA A 1017 -11.78 -1.58 -7.85
C ALA A 1017 -11.50 -2.03 -9.29
N SER A 1018 -11.04 -3.28 -9.47
CA SER A 1018 -10.79 -3.87 -10.78
C SER A 1018 -12.06 -3.94 -11.63
N LEU A 1019 -13.19 -4.29 -11.01
CA LEU A 1019 -14.49 -4.32 -11.68
C LEU A 1019 -14.99 -2.92 -12.06
N ALA A 1020 -14.75 -1.91 -11.21
CA ALA A 1020 -15.14 -0.54 -11.49
C ALA A 1020 -14.34 0.05 -12.66
N ILE A 1021 -13.03 -0.19 -12.70
CA ILE A 1021 -12.12 0.16 -13.82
C ILE A 1021 -12.60 -0.48 -15.12
N ALA A 1022 -12.90 -1.79 -15.11
CA ALA A 1022 -13.36 -2.49 -16.31
C ALA A 1022 -14.73 -1.98 -16.81
N ASN A 1023 -15.64 -1.63 -15.89
CA ASN A 1023 -16.94 -1.09 -16.24
C ASN A 1023 -16.87 0.33 -16.82
N GLU A 1024 -15.97 1.17 -16.30
CA GLU A 1024 -15.78 2.54 -16.81
C GLU A 1024 -15.20 2.56 -18.22
N GLN A 1025 -14.37 1.58 -18.56
CA GLN A 1025 -13.80 1.41 -19.90
C GLN A 1025 -14.73 0.67 -20.87
N GLU A 1026 -15.99 0.43 -20.49
CA GLU A 1026 -17.00 -0.32 -21.26
C GLU A 1026 -16.46 -1.64 -21.85
N MET A 1027 -15.59 -2.32 -21.11
CA MET A 1027 -14.85 -3.47 -21.62
C MET A 1027 -15.76 -4.67 -21.85
N SER A 1028 -15.41 -5.50 -22.84
CA SER A 1028 -16.09 -6.78 -23.05
C SER A 1028 -15.98 -7.67 -21.81
N ALA A 1029 -16.89 -8.63 -21.64
CA ALA A 1029 -16.84 -9.54 -20.49
C ALA A 1029 -15.54 -10.35 -20.42
N GLU A 1030 -14.93 -10.66 -21.58
CA GLU A 1030 -13.64 -11.34 -21.65
C GLU A 1030 -12.49 -10.44 -21.17
N ASP A 1031 -12.47 -9.18 -21.63
CA ASP A 1031 -11.42 -8.23 -21.25
C ASP A 1031 -11.55 -7.77 -19.80
N SER A 1032 -12.79 -7.67 -19.30
CA SER A 1032 -13.07 -7.44 -17.88
C SER A 1032 -12.50 -8.57 -17.01
N ALA A 1033 -12.61 -9.82 -17.45
CA ALA A 1033 -12.06 -10.97 -16.72
C ALA A 1033 -10.52 -10.93 -16.65
N LYS A 1034 -9.85 -10.38 -17.66
CA LYS A 1034 -8.38 -10.19 -17.67
C LYS A 1034 -7.95 -9.27 -16.54
N ILE A 1035 -8.57 -8.09 -16.39
CA ILE A 1035 -8.24 -7.14 -15.31
C ILE A 1035 -8.63 -7.68 -13.93
N VAL A 1036 -9.85 -8.19 -13.78
CA VAL A 1036 -10.37 -8.69 -12.50
C VAL A 1036 -9.54 -9.87 -11.96
N SER A 1037 -8.95 -10.68 -12.84
CA SER A 1037 -8.13 -11.82 -12.43
C SER A 1037 -6.86 -11.46 -11.65
N SER A 1038 -6.38 -10.21 -11.75
CA SER A 1038 -5.27 -9.70 -10.94
C SER A 1038 -5.51 -9.85 -9.42
N THR A 1039 -6.78 -9.87 -9.00
CA THR A 1039 -7.21 -10.07 -7.61
C THR A 1039 -6.78 -11.41 -7.02
N LEU A 1040 -6.54 -12.42 -7.87
CA LEU A 1040 -6.07 -13.74 -7.46
C LEU A 1040 -4.61 -13.72 -6.96
N ILE A 1041 -3.85 -12.66 -7.26
CA ILE A 1041 -2.45 -12.49 -6.83
C ILE A 1041 -2.40 -11.95 -5.40
N THR A 1042 -3.36 -11.10 -5.02
CA THR A 1042 -3.39 -10.39 -3.72
C THR A 1042 -3.32 -11.29 -2.48
N PRO A 1043 -4.01 -12.45 -2.41
CA PRO A 1043 -3.90 -13.34 -1.26
C PRO A 1043 -2.45 -13.78 -0.98
N PHE A 1044 -1.66 -14.08 -2.03
CA PHE A 1044 -0.26 -14.49 -1.87
C PHE A 1044 0.61 -13.35 -1.32
N LEU A 1045 0.38 -12.11 -1.77
CA LEU A 1045 1.07 -10.92 -1.24
C LEU A 1045 0.75 -10.69 0.24
N LEU A 1046 -0.51 -10.88 0.63
CA LEU A 1046 -0.93 -10.75 2.02
C LEU A 1046 -0.39 -11.87 2.91
N ASP A 1047 -0.26 -13.09 2.38
CA ASP A 1047 0.35 -14.21 3.11
C ASP A 1047 1.86 -13.98 3.34
N ILE A 1048 2.58 -13.32 2.43
CA ILE A 1048 3.97 -12.87 2.65
C ILE A 1048 4.02 -11.88 3.83
N MET A 1049 3.14 -10.87 3.83
CA MET A 1049 3.08 -9.89 4.91
C MET A 1049 2.76 -10.55 6.26
N ARG A 1050 1.82 -11.49 6.26
CA ARG A 1050 1.46 -12.27 7.44
C ARG A 1050 2.63 -13.12 7.94
N ASP A 1051 3.34 -13.81 7.06
CA ASP A 1051 4.49 -14.64 7.43
C ASP A 1051 5.64 -13.76 7.96
N GLY A 1052 5.84 -12.58 7.39
CA GLY A 1052 6.74 -11.55 7.91
C GLY A 1052 6.36 -11.11 9.33
N LEU A 1053 5.07 -10.84 9.57
CA LEU A 1053 4.54 -10.52 10.91
C LEU A 1053 4.68 -11.70 11.88
N ASP A 1054 4.48 -12.94 11.43
CA ASP A 1054 4.70 -14.15 12.23
C ASP A 1054 6.18 -14.26 12.65
N ILE A 1055 7.12 -13.99 11.74
CA ILE A 1055 8.55 -14.00 12.06
C ILE A 1055 8.90 -12.86 13.03
N PHE A 1056 8.42 -11.64 12.77
CA PHE A 1056 8.73 -10.47 13.57
C PHE A 1056 8.10 -10.49 14.97
N ALA A 1057 6.80 -10.84 15.06
CA ALA A 1057 6.04 -10.79 16.31
C ALA A 1057 6.25 -12.03 17.20
N VAL A 1058 6.58 -13.19 16.64
CA VAL A 1058 6.74 -14.46 17.38
C VAL A 1058 8.18 -14.72 17.80
N TYR A 1059 9.17 -13.95 17.31
CA TYR A 1059 10.58 -14.18 17.61
C TYR A 1059 10.84 -14.29 19.13
N HIS A 1060 11.38 -15.43 19.57
CA HIS A 1060 11.76 -15.71 20.95
C HIS A 1060 13.12 -16.39 20.99
N GLU A 1061 13.89 -16.11 22.04
CA GLU A 1061 15.17 -16.76 22.34
C GLU A 1061 15.08 -18.30 22.52
N PHE A 1062 13.89 -18.86 22.77
CA PHE A 1062 13.66 -20.30 22.98
C PHE A 1062 12.89 -20.96 21.82
N LEU A 1063 12.71 -20.26 20.69
CA LEU A 1063 12.09 -20.87 19.51
C LEU A 1063 12.99 -21.99 19.00
N THR A 1064 12.44 -23.20 18.90
CA THR A 1064 13.16 -24.34 18.36
C THR A 1064 13.53 -24.07 16.91
N THR A 1065 14.73 -24.51 16.51
CA THR A 1065 15.27 -24.33 15.15
C THR A 1065 14.26 -24.80 14.10
N PHE A 1066 13.56 -25.90 14.40
CA PHE A 1066 12.49 -26.45 13.56
C PHE A 1066 11.33 -25.48 13.31
N ALA A 1067 10.85 -24.78 14.33
CA ALA A 1067 9.74 -23.84 14.20
C ALA A 1067 10.14 -22.58 13.42
N LEU A 1068 11.40 -22.14 13.55
CA LEU A 1068 11.95 -21.05 12.77
C LEU A 1068 12.13 -21.45 11.29
N THR A 1069 12.74 -22.61 11.02
CA THR A 1069 12.88 -23.15 9.66
C THR A 1069 11.52 -23.29 8.97
N ARG A 1070 10.49 -23.76 9.68
CA ARG A 1070 9.13 -23.87 9.14
C ARG A 1070 8.56 -22.52 8.68
N ASN A 1071 8.76 -21.46 9.46
CA ASN A 1071 8.25 -20.12 9.10
C ASN A 1071 9.01 -19.55 7.89
N VAL A 1072 10.33 -19.77 7.82
CA VAL A 1072 11.15 -19.36 6.67
C VAL A 1072 10.75 -20.10 5.40
N VAL A 1073 10.55 -21.42 5.46
CA VAL A 1073 10.11 -22.22 4.30
C VAL A 1073 8.74 -21.76 3.80
N ARG A 1074 7.84 -21.39 4.72
CA ARG A 1074 6.51 -20.88 4.37
C ARG A 1074 6.60 -19.52 3.65
N LEU A 1075 7.43 -18.61 4.16
CA LEU A 1075 7.68 -17.33 3.52
C LEU A 1075 8.23 -17.51 2.10
N ILE A 1076 9.24 -18.38 1.93
CA ILE A 1076 9.81 -18.71 0.61
C ILE A 1076 8.75 -19.28 -0.32
N LEU A 1077 7.89 -20.17 0.18
CA LEU A 1077 6.79 -20.73 -0.62
C LEU A 1077 5.84 -19.63 -1.11
N HIS A 1078 5.35 -18.75 -0.23
CA HIS A 1078 4.43 -17.68 -0.65
C HIS A 1078 5.09 -16.66 -1.57
N LEU A 1079 6.39 -16.39 -1.40
CA LEU A 1079 7.16 -15.58 -2.35
C LEU A 1079 7.24 -16.23 -3.73
N ALA A 1080 7.52 -17.54 -3.79
CA ALA A 1080 7.54 -18.26 -5.06
C ALA A 1080 6.16 -18.20 -5.73
N LEU A 1081 5.08 -18.45 -4.98
CA LEU A 1081 3.70 -18.39 -5.50
C LEU A 1081 3.34 -16.99 -6.02
N ALA A 1082 3.67 -15.94 -5.28
CA ALA A 1082 3.43 -14.56 -5.69
C ALA A 1082 4.21 -14.18 -6.95
N SER A 1083 5.52 -14.47 -6.97
CA SER A 1083 6.40 -14.17 -8.11
C SER A 1083 5.98 -14.90 -9.38
N THR A 1084 5.68 -16.21 -9.29
CA THR A 1084 5.21 -16.99 -10.44
C THR A 1084 3.88 -16.44 -10.97
N SER A 1085 2.94 -16.09 -10.09
CA SER A 1085 1.64 -15.54 -10.50
C SER A 1085 1.78 -14.17 -11.16
N LEU A 1086 2.66 -13.30 -10.63
CA LEU A 1086 2.92 -11.96 -11.16
C LEU A 1086 3.60 -12.03 -12.54
N MET A 1087 4.60 -12.90 -12.69
CA MET A 1087 5.26 -13.12 -13.98
C MET A 1087 4.28 -13.63 -15.03
N LEU A 1088 3.49 -14.65 -14.72
CA LEU A 1088 2.50 -15.19 -15.66
C LEU A 1088 1.46 -14.14 -16.09
N TYR A 1089 1.03 -13.28 -15.15
CA TYR A 1089 0.13 -12.17 -15.45
C TYR A 1089 0.76 -11.17 -16.42
N TRP A 1090 2.03 -10.80 -16.19
CA TRP A 1090 2.79 -9.93 -17.09
C TRP A 1090 2.98 -10.55 -18.49
N TYR A 1091 3.37 -11.83 -18.56
CA TYR A 1091 3.50 -12.56 -19.83
C TYR A 1091 2.16 -12.63 -20.59
N ALA A 1092 1.04 -12.79 -19.89
CA ALA A 1092 -0.28 -12.80 -20.50
C ALA A 1092 -0.64 -11.45 -21.16
N TRP A 1093 -0.31 -10.33 -20.50
CA TRP A 1093 -0.46 -8.98 -21.08
C TRP A 1093 0.50 -8.71 -22.24
N ALA A 1094 1.76 -9.15 -22.13
CA ALA A 1094 2.79 -8.87 -23.13
C ALA A 1094 2.62 -9.67 -24.44
N TYR A 1095 2.21 -10.95 -24.36
CA TYR A 1095 2.21 -11.85 -25.53
C TYR A 1095 0.82 -12.31 -25.96
N GLY A 1096 -0.22 -12.12 -25.13
CA GLY A 1096 -1.60 -12.52 -25.45
C GLY A 1096 -1.80 -14.03 -25.70
N GLY A 1097 -3.00 -14.43 -26.09
CA GLY A 1097 -3.32 -15.79 -26.51
C GLY A 1097 -3.22 -16.86 -25.40
N ILE A 1098 -2.43 -17.91 -25.64
CA ILE A 1098 -2.34 -19.11 -24.76
C ILE A 1098 -1.84 -18.80 -23.34
N TRP A 1099 -1.13 -17.69 -23.17
CA TRP A 1099 -0.62 -17.23 -21.88
C TRP A 1099 -1.75 -16.86 -20.91
N TRP A 1100 -2.88 -16.32 -21.41
CA TRP A 1100 -4.06 -16.06 -20.57
C TRP A 1100 -4.66 -17.36 -20.01
N GLN A 1101 -4.81 -18.37 -20.86
CA GLN A 1101 -5.31 -19.69 -20.43
C GLN A 1101 -4.36 -20.34 -19.40
N THR A 1102 -3.05 -20.26 -19.65
CA THR A 1102 -2.03 -20.79 -18.76
C THR A 1102 -2.07 -20.10 -17.39
N TYR A 1103 -2.17 -18.77 -17.38
CA TYR A 1103 -2.30 -17.99 -16.16
C TYR A 1103 -3.52 -18.43 -15.33
N TYR A 1104 -4.71 -18.49 -15.94
CA TYR A 1104 -5.93 -18.87 -15.22
C TYR A 1104 -5.84 -20.27 -14.62
N VAL A 1105 -5.40 -21.27 -15.39
CA VAL A 1105 -5.30 -22.66 -14.91
C VAL A 1105 -4.30 -22.78 -13.78
N VAL A 1106 -3.09 -22.24 -13.94
CA VAL A 1106 -2.03 -22.34 -12.94
C VAL A 1106 -2.46 -21.64 -11.65
N VAL A 1107 -2.93 -20.40 -11.72
CA VAL A 1107 -3.30 -19.64 -10.52
C VAL A 1107 -4.49 -20.27 -9.79
N LEU A 1108 -5.48 -20.82 -10.50
CA LEU A 1108 -6.59 -21.55 -9.87
C LEU A 1108 -6.10 -22.81 -9.13
N VAL A 1109 -5.16 -23.56 -9.72
CA VAL A 1109 -4.55 -24.73 -9.07
C VAL A 1109 -3.82 -24.34 -7.78
N LEU A 1110 -3.09 -23.23 -7.80
CA LEU A 1110 -2.39 -22.72 -6.60
C LEU A 1110 -3.36 -22.34 -5.46
N HIS A 1111 -4.60 -21.97 -5.78
CA HIS A 1111 -5.66 -21.65 -4.79
C HIS A 1111 -6.47 -22.86 -4.29
N VAL A 1112 -6.29 -24.06 -4.84
CA VAL A 1112 -7.03 -25.27 -4.44
C VAL A 1112 -6.98 -25.56 -2.93
N PRO A 1113 -5.84 -25.41 -2.21
CA PRO A 1113 -5.81 -25.58 -0.76
C PRO A 1113 -6.73 -24.59 -0.03
N GLY A 1114 -6.78 -23.34 -0.48
CA GLY A 1114 -7.66 -22.30 0.05
C GLY A 1114 -9.13 -22.60 -0.21
N LEU A 1115 -9.47 -23.03 -1.43
CA LEU A 1115 -10.84 -23.43 -1.81
C LEU A 1115 -11.32 -24.62 -0.97
N THR A 1116 -10.45 -25.61 -0.75
CA THR A 1116 -10.74 -26.78 0.08
C THR A 1116 -11.03 -26.38 1.52
N ASN A 1117 -10.24 -25.46 2.08
CA ASN A 1117 -10.46 -24.91 3.42
C ASN A 1117 -11.77 -24.09 3.50
N CYS A 1118 -12.14 -23.36 2.46
CA CYS A 1118 -13.41 -22.63 2.38
C CYS A 1118 -14.61 -23.58 2.38
N LEU A 1119 -14.58 -24.63 1.55
CA LEU A 1119 -15.63 -25.65 1.49
C LEU A 1119 -15.85 -26.33 2.85
N MET A 1120 -14.76 -26.60 3.58
CA MET A 1120 -14.87 -27.16 4.94
C MET A 1120 -15.57 -26.19 5.90
N GLN A 1121 -15.30 -24.89 5.83
CA GLN A 1121 -15.89 -23.88 6.71
C GLN A 1121 -17.38 -23.63 6.42
N VAL A 1122 -17.81 -23.73 5.16
CA VAL A 1122 -19.22 -23.58 4.75
C VAL A 1122 -20.06 -24.82 5.10
N MET A 1123 -19.42 -25.96 5.32
CA MET A 1123 -20.07 -27.21 5.75
C MET A 1123 -19.73 -27.56 7.21
N PRO A 1124 -20.44 -26.99 8.20
CA PRO A 1124 -20.25 -27.27 9.61
C PRO A 1124 -20.31 -28.77 9.93
N GLY A 1125 -21.13 -29.53 9.21
CA GLY A 1125 -21.23 -30.99 9.34
C GLY A 1125 -19.94 -31.72 8.93
N LEU A 1126 -19.30 -31.30 7.84
CA LEU A 1126 -18.04 -31.88 7.36
C LEU A 1126 -16.86 -31.50 8.28
N THR A 1127 -16.82 -30.24 8.75
CA THR A 1127 -15.82 -29.80 9.73
C THR A 1127 -15.99 -30.53 11.07
N ASN A 1128 -17.23 -30.67 11.57
CA ASN A 1128 -17.52 -31.45 12.78
C ASN A 1128 -17.08 -32.91 12.62
N TRP A 1129 -17.40 -33.53 11.48
CA TRP A 1129 -17.05 -34.92 11.19
C TRP A 1129 -15.53 -35.10 11.12
N MET A 1130 -14.81 -34.23 10.41
CA MET A 1130 -13.35 -34.30 10.28
C MET A 1130 -12.65 -34.08 11.62
N ARG A 1131 -13.15 -33.16 12.45
CA ARG A 1131 -12.58 -32.90 13.79
C ARG A 1131 -12.86 -34.05 14.77
N ARG A 1132 -14.04 -34.68 14.73
CA ARG A 1132 -14.43 -35.78 15.65
C ARG A 1132 -14.00 -37.17 15.19
N THR A 1133 -13.66 -37.33 13.92
CA THR A 1133 -13.29 -38.62 13.34
C THR A 1133 -12.06 -39.21 14.03
N GLN A 1134 -12.19 -40.47 14.46
CA GLN A 1134 -11.09 -41.30 14.98
C GLN A 1134 -10.47 -42.22 13.92
N PHE A 1135 -10.93 -42.13 12.67
CA PHE A 1135 -10.35 -42.85 11.55
C PHE A 1135 -8.91 -42.40 11.32
N THR A 1136 -7.97 -43.32 11.55
CA THR A 1136 -6.53 -43.05 11.70
C THR A 1136 -5.91 -42.27 10.53
N PRO A 1137 -6.22 -42.58 9.25
CA PRO A 1137 -5.68 -41.81 8.12
C PRO A 1137 -6.13 -40.35 8.10
N VAL A 1138 -7.42 -40.10 8.34
CA VAL A 1138 -8.00 -38.75 8.34
C VAL A 1138 -7.54 -37.96 9.57
N ALA A 1139 -7.46 -38.61 10.72
CA ALA A 1139 -6.94 -38.01 11.94
C ALA A 1139 -5.44 -37.63 11.80
N ALA A 1140 -4.62 -38.46 11.16
CA ALA A 1140 -3.21 -38.17 10.93
C ALA A 1140 -3.01 -36.97 9.98
N ILE A 1141 -3.78 -36.89 8.88
CA ILE A 1141 -3.74 -35.75 7.95
C ILE A 1141 -4.23 -34.47 8.62
N ARG A 1142 -5.33 -34.54 9.37
CA ARG A 1142 -5.85 -33.40 10.16
C ARG A 1142 -4.79 -32.87 11.12
N ASP A 1143 -4.14 -33.75 11.86
CA ASP A 1143 -3.15 -33.39 12.88
C ASP A 1143 -1.86 -32.84 12.26
N LEU A 1144 -1.55 -33.21 11.00
CA LEU A 1144 -0.45 -32.68 10.22
C LEU A 1144 -0.75 -31.28 9.67
N VAL A 1145 -1.94 -31.09 9.08
CA VAL A 1145 -2.34 -29.84 8.40
C VAL A 1145 -2.72 -28.75 9.40
N SER A 1146 -3.29 -29.11 10.55
CA SER A 1146 -3.73 -28.15 11.56
C SER A 1146 -3.47 -28.64 13.00
N PRO A 1147 -2.20 -28.61 13.45
CA PRO A 1147 -1.80 -29.12 14.77
C PRO A 1147 -2.37 -28.31 15.94
N MET A 1148 -2.90 -27.10 15.69
CA MET A 1148 -3.51 -26.24 16.69
C MET A 1148 -4.83 -26.81 17.25
N ASN A 1149 -5.45 -27.76 16.53
CA ASN A 1149 -6.69 -28.44 16.92
C ASN A 1149 -6.50 -29.46 18.08
N ARG A 1150 -5.27 -29.64 18.59
CA ARG A 1150 -5.02 -30.40 19.82
C ARG A 1150 -4.96 -29.53 21.07
N LEU A 1151 -4.82 -28.21 20.91
CA LEU A 1151 -4.52 -27.28 22.00
C LEU A 1151 -5.78 -26.56 22.52
N TYR A 1152 -6.87 -26.52 21.75
CA TYR A 1152 -8.06 -25.73 22.08
C TYR A 1152 -9.15 -26.58 22.75
N VAL A 1153 -9.52 -26.22 23.98
CA VAL A 1153 -10.43 -27.02 24.83
C VAL A 1153 -11.91 -26.85 24.48
N GLY A 1154 -12.24 -25.83 23.69
CA GLY A 1154 -13.59 -25.58 23.17
C GLY A 1154 -13.96 -26.36 21.90
N ASP A 1155 -13.07 -27.18 21.33
CA ASP A 1155 -13.26 -27.78 19.98
C ASP A 1155 -14.47 -28.73 19.85
N ASN A 1156 -15.04 -29.20 20.97
CA ASN A 1156 -16.24 -30.03 20.99
C ASN A 1156 -17.55 -29.24 21.17
N VAL A 1157 -17.48 -27.90 21.28
CA VAL A 1157 -18.61 -26.99 21.43
C VAL A 1157 -18.88 -26.32 20.08
N LEU A 1158 -19.16 -27.12 19.06
CA LEU A 1158 -19.58 -26.60 17.76
C LEU A 1158 -21.11 -26.49 17.72
N ASP A 1159 -21.59 -25.37 17.20
CA ASP A 1159 -23.02 -25.08 17.10
C ASP A 1159 -23.75 -26.12 16.22
N PRO A 1160 -25.02 -26.43 16.53
CA PRO A 1160 -25.84 -27.28 15.69
C PRO A 1160 -25.97 -26.68 14.27
N LEU A 1161 -26.14 -27.55 13.26
CA LEU A 1161 -26.20 -27.17 11.85
C LEU A 1161 -27.25 -26.07 11.57
N SER A 1162 -28.40 -26.12 12.25
CA SER A 1162 -29.46 -25.11 12.12
C SER A 1162 -29.00 -23.71 12.56
N ALA A 1163 -28.27 -23.60 13.68
CA ALA A 1163 -27.73 -22.33 14.16
C ALA A 1163 -26.63 -21.82 13.23
N SER A 1164 -25.80 -22.71 12.67
CA SER A 1164 -24.79 -22.34 11.67
C SER A 1164 -25.41 -21.79 10.38
N ILE A 1165 -26.52 -22.36 9.89
CA ILE A 1165 -27.19 -21.84 8.69
C ILE A 1165 -27.74 -20.43 8.93
N GLY A 1166 -28.37 -20.18 10.08
CA GLY A 1166 -28.84 -18.84 10.44
C GLY A 1166 -27.70 -17.82 10.52
N TYR A 1167 -26.56 -18.22 11.10
CA TYR A 1167 -25.36 -17.39 11.16
C TYR A 1167 -24.79 -17.11 9.75
N MET A 1168 -24.69 -18.12 8.88
CA MET A 1168 -24.21 -17.93 7.51
C MET A 1168 -25.12 -17.01 6.70
N PHE A 1169 -26.45 -17.14 6.85
CA PHE A 1169 -27.42 -16.26 6.18
C PHE A 1169 -27.28 -14.80 6.64
N PHE A 1170 -27.13 -14.57 7.95
CA PHE A 1170 -26.88 -13.25 8.50
C PHE A 1170 -25.64 -12.58 7.86
N TRP A 1171 -24.49 -13.27 7.87
CA TRP A 1171 -23.26 -12.69 7.33
C TRP A 1171 -23.29 -12.55 5.81
N THR A 1172 -23.87 -13.51 5.08
CA THR A 1172 -23.93 -13.44 3.62
C THR A 1172 -24.77 -12.25 3.15
N THR A 1173 -25.94 -12.04 3.75
CA THR A 1173 -26.81 -10.91 3.37
C THR A 1173 -26.19 -9.57 3.73
N MET A 1174 -25.58 -9.45 4.92
CA MET A 1174 -24.90 -8.23 5.34
C MET A 1174 -23.69 -7.91 4.45
N LEU A 1175 -22.84 -8.90 4.13
CA LEU A 1175 -21.66 -8.70 3.29
C LEU A 1175 -22.02 -8.40 1.83
N LEU A 1176 -23.05 -9.05 1.27
CA LEU A 1176 -23.52 -8.71 -0.09
C LEU A 1176 -24.00 -7.26 -0.18
N TRP A 1177 -24.76 -6.80 0.82
CA TRP A 1177 -25.22 -5.43 0.88
C TRP A 1177 -24.06 -4.43 1.02
N LYS A 1178 -23.10 -4.72 1.91
CA LYS A 1178 -21.86 -3.94 2.05
C LYS A 1178 -21.15 -3.79 0.71
N LEU A 1179 -20.85 -4.91 0.03
CA LEU A 1179 -20.09 -4.89 -1.22
C LEU A 1179 -20.82 -4.11 -2.33
N TYR A 1180 -22.15 -4.25 -2.43
CA TYR A 1180 -22.95 -3.49 -3.38
C TYR A 1180 -22.91 -1.98 -3.08
N PHE A 1181 -23.10 -1.59 -1.82
CA PHE A 1181 -23.08 -0.19 -1.40
C PHE A 1181 -21.71 0.45 -1.67
N SER A 1182 -20.63 -0.20 -1.22
CA SER A 1182 -19.26 0.28 -1.43
C SER A 1182 -18.89 0.39 -2.90
N TYR A 1183 -19.30 -0.57 -3.75
CA TYR A 1183 -19.07 -0.48 -5.19
C TYR A 1183 -19.70 0.78 -5.80
N LYS A 1184 -20.98 1.02 -5.52
CA LYS A 1184 -21.71 2.15 -6.13
C LYS A 1184 -21.31 3.51 -5.60
N PHE A 1185 -21.06 3.64 -4.29
CA PHE A 1185 -20.91 4.95 -3.65
C PHE A 1185 -19.48 5.29 -3.21
N GLU A 1186 -18.62 4.29 -3.00
CA GLU A 1186 -17.25 4.53 -2.50
C GLU A 1186 -16.20 4.34 -3.61
N ILE A 1187 -16.32 3.28 -4.41
CA ILE A 1187 -15.26 2.86 -5.35
C ILE A 1187 -15.48 3.35 -6.78
N TYR A 1188 -16.70 3.26 -7.33
CA TYR A 1188 -16.95 3.69 -8.71
C TYR A 1188 -16.64 5.19 -8.95
N PRO A 1189 -17.02 6.14 -8.08
CA PRO A 1189 -16.79 7.57 -8.32
C PRO A 1189 -15.31 7.99 -8.36
N ILE A 1190 -14.39 7.21 -7.78
CA ILE A 1190 -12.96 7.54 -7.71
C ILE A 1190 -12.15 7.01 -8.91
N VAL A 1191 -12.76 6.19 -9.77
CA VAL A 1191 -12.10 5.65 -10.97
C VAL A 1191 -11.82 6.75 -11.99
N VAL A 1192 -12.79 7.60 -12.31
CA VAL A 1192 -12.63 8.70 -13.29
C VAL A 1192 -11.51 9.68 -12.88
N PRO A 1193 -11.47 10.21 -11.64
CA PRO A 1193 -10.33 11.01 -11.18
C PRO A 1193 -8.97 10.31 -11.31
N SER A 1194 -8.93 8.98 -11.19
CA SER A 1194 -7.68 8.22 -11.32
C SER A 1194 -7.19 8.16 -12.78
N TYR A 1195 -8.10 8.07 -13.74
CA TYR A 1195 -7.77 8.19 -15.15
C TYR A 1195 -7.26 9.58 -15.50
N LEU A 1196 -7.87 10.64 -14.97
CA LEU A 1196 -7.42 12.01 -15.18
C LEU A 1196 -5.99 12.24 -14.62
N LEU A 1197 -5.69 11.69 -13.44
CA LEU A 1197 -4.32 11.74 -12.89
C LEU A 1197 -3.33 10.95 -13.74
N TYR A 1198 -3.74 9.81 -14.31
CA TYR A 1198 -2.88 9.04 -15.20
C TYR A 1198 -2.72 9.70 -16.59
N ALA A 1199 -3.74 10.40 -17.07
CA ALA A 1199 -3.67 11.24 -18.26
C ALA A 1199 -2.62 12.35 -18.10
N ASP A 1200 -2.56 13.00 -16.92
CA ASP A 1200 -1.52 13.99 -16.62
C ASP A 1200 -0.10 13.39 -16.73
N HIS A 1201 0.10 12.13 -16.35
CA HIS A 1201 1.39 11.45 -16.54
C HIS A 1201 1.76 11.31 -18.02
N LEU A 1202 0.81 10.90 -18.86
CA LEU A 1202 1.04 10.66 -20.28
C LEU A 1202 1.22 11.96 -21.08
N GLU A 1203 0.40 12.98 -20.82
CA GLU A 1203 0.40 14.22 -21.60
C GLU A 1203 1.39 15.25 -21.08
N ASN A 1204 1.52 15.36 -19.76
CA ASN A 1204 2.28 16.43 -19.10
C ASN A 1204 3.59 15.92 -18.49
N ASN A 1205 4.03 14.71 -18.88
CA ASN A 1205 5.26 14.07 -18.46
C ASN A 1205 5.50 14.10 -16.92
N VAL A 1206 4.41 14.06 -16.15
CA VAL A 1206 4.47 14.04 -14.68
C VAL A 1206 5.10 12.71 -14.25
N SER A 1207 5.99 12.69 -13.26
CA SER A 1207 6.59 11.44 -12.78
C SER A 1207 5.54 10.38 -12.44
N VAL A 1208 5.75 9.13 -12.89
CA VAL A 1208 4.93 7.96 -12.50
C VAL A 1208 4.78 7.86 -10.98
N ILE A 1209 5.82 8.26 -10.23
CA ILE A 1209 5.83 8.21 -8.76
C ILE A 1209 4.86 9.25 -8.20
N THR A 1210 4.92 10.49 -8.69
CA THR A 1210 3.99 11.56 -8.29
C THR A 1210 2.55 11.15 -8.60
N THR A 1211 2.30 10.64 -9.80
CA THR A 1211 0.98 10.14 -10.22
C THR A 1211 0.49 9.00 -9.36
N SER A 1212 1.34 8.00 -9.10
CA SER A 1212 1.01 6.86 -8.23
C SER A 1212 0.72 7.29 -6.80
N LEU A 1213 1.45 8.29 -6.28
CA LEU A 1213 1.20 8.85 -4.96
C LEU A 1213 -0.12 9.62 -4.91
N LEU A 1214 -0.43 10.44 -5.91
CA LEU A 1214 -1.69 11.17 -5.99
C LEU A 1214 -2.88 10.22 -6.08
N ILE A 1215 -2.76 9.15 -6.89
CA ILE A 1215 -3.75 8.06 -6.93
C ILE A 1215 -3.84 7.42 -5.54
N PHE A 1216 -2.74 7.05 -4.91
CA PHE A 1216 -2.78 6.47 -3.56
C PHE A 1216 -3.47 7.39 -2.53
N LEU A 1217 -3.15 8.68 -2.51
CA LEU A 1217 -3.74 9.67 -1.62
C LEU A 1217 -5.23 9.88 -1.89
N ASN A 1218 -5.65 9.79 -3.15
CA ASN A 1218 -7.06 9.84 -3.54
C ASN A 1218 -7.81 8.58 -3.03
N TRP A 1219 -7.21 7.39 -3.15
CA TRP A 1219 -7.85 6.12 -2.77
C TRP A 1219 -7.83 5.82 -1.27
N MET A 1220 -6.80 6.26 -0.54
CA MET A 1220 -6.58 5.87 0.86
C MET A 1220 -7.70 6.27 1.83
N PRO A 1221 -8.27 7.50 1.79
CA PRO A 1221 -9.41 7.86 2.64
C PRO A 1221 -10.63 6.97 2.41
N PHE A 1222 -10.93 6.66 1.14
CA PHE A 1222 -12.05 5.78 0.78
C PHE A 1222 -11.80 4.34 1.23
N PHE A 1223 -10.57 3.84 1.13
CA PHE A 1223 -10.20 2.54 1.67
C PHE A 1223 -10.38 2.47 3.21
N LEU A 1224 -10.04 3.55 3.93
CA LEU A 1224 -10.26 3.61 5.39
C LEU A 1224 -11.75 3.59 5.74
N VAL A 1225 -12.59 4.36 5.02
CA VAL A 1225 -14.05 4.35 5.19
C VAL A 1225 -14.61 2.95 4.89
N TYR A 1226 -14.15 2.32 3.80
CA TYR A 1226 -14.47 0.94 3.42
C TYR A 1226 -14.09 -0.12 4.47
N CYS A 1227 -13.13 0.17 5.35
CA CYS A 1227 -12.79 -0.72 6.46
C CYS A 1227 -13.69 -0.50 7.69
N VAL A 1228 -14.24 0.69 7.87
CA VAL A 1228 -15.03 1.08 9.05
C VAL A 1228 -16.53 0.82 8.85
N ASP A 1229 -17.04 0.99 7.64
CA ASP A 1229 -18.45 0.82 7.27
C ASP A 1229 -19.06 -0.55 7.67
N ILE A 1230 -18.25 -1.61 7.76
CA ILE A 1230 -18.70 -2.95 8.18
C ILE A 1230 -19.29 -2.93 9.60
N THR A 1231 -18.81 -2.03 10.46
CA THR A 1231 -19.33 -1.85 11.81
C THR A 1231 -20.72 -1.21 11.80
N ILE A 1232 -20.98 -0.32 10.85
CA ILE A 1232 -22.26 0.35 10.65
C ILE A 1232 -23.28 -0.68 10.15
N TRP A 1233 -22.94 -1.41 9.09
CA TRP A 1233 -23.81 -2.44 8.52
C TRP A 1233 -24.10 -3.57 9.52
N ASN A 1234 -23.09 -4.00 10.27
CA ASN A 1234 -23.27 -4.98 11.33
C ASN A 1234 -24.25 -4.49 12.40
N SER A 1235 -24.15 -3.23 12.83
CA SER A 1235 -25.06 -2.67 13.84
C SER A 1235 -26.52 -2.67 13.39
N ILE A 1236 -26.77 -2.35 12.11
CA ILE A 1236 -28.10 -2.36 11.49
C ILE A 1236 -28.66 -3.79 11.42
N TRP A 1237 -27.87 -4.75 10.92
CA TRP A 1237 -28.30 -6.15 10.80
C TRP A 1237 -28.52 -6.81 12.16
N MET A 1238 -27.68 -6.49 13.16
CA MET A 1238 -27.85 -6.95 14.54
C MET A 1238 -29.15 -6.41 15.15
N ALA A 1239 -29.50 -5.15 14.92
CA ALA A 1239 -30.76 -4.58 15.38
C ALA A 1239 -31.96 -5.31 14.75
N PHE A 1240 -31.95 -5.49 13.42
CA PHE A 1240 -33.02 -6.18 12.70
C PHE A 1240 -33.21 -7.63 13.18
N THR A 1241 -32.11 -8.38 13.29
CA THR A 1241 -32.13 -9.78 13.73
C THR A 1241 -32.52 -9.90 15.20
N GLY A 1242 -32.01 -9.00 16.05
CA GLY A 1242 -32.34 -8.95 17.47
C GLY A 1242 -33.82 -8.68 17.71
N THR A 1243 -34.44 -7.80 16.94
CA THR A 1243 -35.89 -7.56 16.99
C THR A 1243 -36.68 -8.81 16.63
N PHE A 1244 -36.30 -9.53 15.56
CA PHE A 1244 -36.97 -10.78 15.18
C PHE A 1244 -36.84 -11.87 16.24
N VAL A 1245 -35.64 -12.06 16.80
CA VAL A 1245 -35.39 -13.04 17.88
C VAL A 1245 -36.14 -12.66 19.15
N GLY A 1246 -36.20 -11.37 19.49
CA GLY A 1246 -36.95 -10.85 20.63
C GLY A 1246 -38.45 -11.19 20.54
N PHE A 1247 -39.06 -10.94 19.37
CA PHE A 1247 -40.44 -11.33 19.10
C PHE A 1247 -40.64 -12.85 19.16
N SER A 1248 -39.76 -13.63 18.55
CA SER A 1248 -39.85 -15.10 18.57
C SER A 1248 -39.70 -15.72 19.96
N SER A 1249 -39.00 -15.04 20.87
CA SER A 1249 -38.72 -15.54 22.22
C SER A 1249 -39.73 -15.05 23.27
N HIS A 1250 -40.74 -14.27 22.87
CA HIS A 1250 -41.72 -13.64 23.77
C HIS A 1250 -41.06 -12.86 24.94
N ILE A 1251 -39.86 -12.33 24.72
CA ILE A 1251 -39.12 -11.59 25.76
C ILE A 1251 -39.84 -10.24 25.94
N GLY A 1252 -40.47 -10.05 27.11
CA GLY A 1252 -41.30 -8.87 27.41
C GLY A 1252 -42.77 -9.17 27.65
N GLU A 1253 -43.24 -10.41 27.41
CA GLU A 1253 -44.52 -10.86 27.95
C GLU A 1253 -44.35 -11.11 29.46
N ILE A 1254 -44.87 -10.20 30.28
CA ILE A 1254 -44.97 -10.38 31.74
C ILE A 1254 -45.90 -11.58 31.98
N ARG A 1255 -45.38 -12.66 32.59
CA ARG A 1255 -46.16 -13.83 33.02
C ARG A 1255 -46.37 -13.85 34.53
#